data_AF-A0A836GJL0-F1
#
_entry.id   AF-A0A836GJL0-F1
#
_cell.length_a   1.000
_cell.length_b   1.000
_cell.length_c   1.000
_cell.angle_alpha   90.00
_cell.angle_beta   90.00
_cell.angle_gamma   90.00
#
_symmetry.space_group_name_H-M   'P 1'
#
loop_
_entity.id
_entity.type
_entity.pdbx_description
1 polymer ?
#
loop_
_entity_poly.entity_id
_entity_poly.type
_entity_poly.pdbx_seq_one_letter_code
_entity_poly.pdbx_strand_id
1 'polypeptide(L)'
;MAGPLIVEAVSKALRRRAQLQRWQRESKTSRTSGATTTLASPDSNQVGRAVFQQCPSTPTSPPATTTSSSSPLVSSPDSRGLHVGRTLQRAYQLRDTAQSSPPLQRRLAEYLRRSTGKAEAAEAFSLFARTRPEALTPAAIAEFTSAMLRHNVAAQMGVQAYEAALADAVGVAGESPWGDIKPAEARAFALYQARRLERYAVKGASFQAELGLTLEGADNFIVALTEHQLRKSAASSCALPVSCDALVELLHLDISWTSALQVYRYAKELIRVDPPADMTTRLMGLMTGYRTNALGSRPWEMALKLYDGLLKSGYDVPLDAHTSALDAVWRSGESFVKPHHALSSADRDCMWNALVLIRERVSDAQVTGDAGCRFTEALIKAAAAAGRWEAAVQILSDMDVTLAAASYRLLVPTPEAFLFAMASCNAAHNAAHASALYETFSALYTLRSAHPEALLAYVQSLRHVVHLSAQIGSQVEALVMDGKGLDRPCCVACLQLLSCQRVRTNQAEKWRVAQQLLRMYDSNPWPQQAQARKAELQTVFRCCHLIAAAAVRGTRRSSASAERCLLITELRAYLISVFGRDSPECHWLDDTEVYSLLTTDSWESALEIYQRQVTQRPLARVADLPIPLRQVRHMFAQALLRCSRAATEMAGERDAFLLEEEGEAQERAKTVDFLAFAVRTVREVCADTGDAASRGIVAELLLHQALHAPRARERQQLALDAMRELSCGLASAVTPRLIDLVAQALSLTEEHVHSVLVEGSAQLRGKALERDGHRRIRASGCLDKMFT
;
A
#
# COMPACT_ATOMS: atom_id res chain seq x y z
N MET A 1 36.54 0.77 22.60
CA MET A 1 36.34 2.21 22.87
C MET A 1 34.83 2.47 22.99
N ALA A 2 34.35 2.67 24.22
CA ALA A 2 32.94 2.91 24.54
C ALA A 2 32.67 4.43 24.58
N GLY A 3 31.95 4.97 23.59
CA GLY A 3 31.84 6.42 23.41
C GLY A 3 30.53 6.97 22.81
N PRO A 4 29.70 6.23 22.03
CA PRO A 4 28.45 6.80 21.51
C PRO A 4 27.17 6.41 22.30
N LEU A 5 27.13 5.25 22.97
CA LEU A 5 25.92 4.74 23.64
C LEU A 5 25.49 5.54 24.89
N ILE A 6 26.43 6.19 25.57
CA ILE A 6 26.13 6.98 26.79
C ILE A 6 25.52 8.35 26.41
N VAL A 7 25.91 8.92 25.26
CA VAL A 7 25.41 10.23 24.80
C VAL A 7 23.96 10.14 24.33
N GLU A 8 23.56 9.04 23.68
CA GLU A 8 22.16 8.79 23.30
C GLU A 8 21.24 8.64 24.53
N ALA A 9 21.68 7.88 25.53
CA ALA A 9 20.93 7.71 26.79
C ALA A 9 20.75 9.03 27.55
N VAL A 10 21.79 9.87 27.58
CA VAL A 10 21.74 11.21 28.20
C VAL A 10 20.86 12.16 27.39
N SER A 11 20.91 12.13 26.05
CA SER A 11 20.03 12.95 25.21
C SER A 11 18.55 12.56 25.37
N LYS A 12 18.26 11.27 25.54
CA LYS A 12 16.92 10.73 25.78
C LYS A 12 16.42 11.07 27.17
N ALA A 13 17.30 11.04 28.18
CA ALA A 13 17.00 11.46 29.54
C ALA A 13 16.76 12.98 29.64
N LEU A 14 17.55 13.79 28.93
CA LEU A 14 17.38 15.24 28.86
C LEU A 14 16.10 15.63 28.09
N ARG A 15 15.74 14.91 27.03
CA ARG A 15 14.45 15.07 26.33
C ARG A 15 13.26 14.69 27.20
N ARG A 16 13.31 13.55 27.90
CA ARG A 16 12.30 13.19 28.93
C ARG A 16 12.21 14.24 30.03
N ARG A 17 13.33 14.80 30.50
CA ARG A 17 13.33 15.88 31.50
C ARG A 17 12.73 17.17 30.94
N ALA A 18 13.00 17.52 29.69
CA ALA A 18 12.42 18.69 29.02
C ALA A 18 10.91 18.53 28.80
N GLN A 19 10.45 17.35 28.39
CA GLN A 19 9.02 17.01 28.27
C GLN A 19 8.32 17.00 29.62
N LEU A 20 8.92 16.41 30.66
CA LEU A 20 8.39 16.46 32.03
C LEU A 20 8.36 17.88 32.58
N GLN A 21 9.34 18.72 32.24
CA GLN A 21 9.32 20.15 32.60
C GLN A 21 8.26 20.93 31.82
N ARG A 22 8.03 20.62 30.53
CA ARG A 22 6.95 21.21 29.72
C ARG A 22 5.59 20.82 30.31
N TRP A 23 5.41 19.55 30.66
CA TRP A 23 4.24 19.04 31.35
C TRP A 23 4.04 19.69 32.74
N GLN A 24 5.10 19.89 33.51
CA GLN A 24 5.04 20.61 34.78
C GLN A 24 4.70 22.09 34.60
N ARG A 25 5.19 22.75 33.54
CA ARG A 25 4.82 24.14 33.21
C ARG A 25 3.36 24.24 32.77
N GLU A 26 2.89 23.32 31.93
CA GLU A 26 1.50 23.26 31.45
C GLU A 26 0.51 22.89 32.57
N SER A 27 0.90 22.00 33.49
CA SER A 27 0.11 21.71 34.69
C SER A 27 -0.01 22.93 35.61
N LYS A 28 1.00 23.81 35.65
CA LYS A 28 0.99 25.08 36.40
C LYS A 28 0.17 26.17 35.71
N THR A 29 0.18 26.26 34.37
CA THR A 29 -0.68 27.21 33.63
C THR A 29 -2.14 26.76 33.53
N SER A 30 -2.43 25.44 33.56
CA SER A 30 -3.81 24.93 33.61
C SER A 30 -4.53 25.15 34.95
N ARG A 31 -3.80 25.57 36.01
CA ARG A 31 -4.40 25.98 37.30
C ARG A 31 -4.73 27.46 37.39
N THR A 32 -4.40 28.28 36.38
CA THR A 32 -4.67 29.73 36.38
C THR A 32 -5.51 30.22 35.20
N SER A 33 -6.00 29.34 34.33
CA SER A 33 -6.98 29.71 33.30
C SER A 33 -7.98 28.56 33.09
N GLY A 34 -9.01 28.55 33.94
CA GLY A 34 -10.01 27.50 34.01
C GLY A 34 -10.91 27.62 35.23
N ALA A 35 -11.45 28.81 35.49
CA ALA A 35 -12.53 29.01 36.45
C ALA A 35 -13.47 30.09 35.93
N THR A 36 -14.34 29.70 35.00
CA THR A 36 -15.59 30.43 34.73
C THR A 36 -16.73 29.44 34.63
N THR A 37 -17.78 29.73 35.41
CA THR A 37 -19.07 29.04 35.57
C THR A 37 -18.99 27.76 36.42
N THR A 38 -19.67 27.60 37.56
CA THR A 38 -20.94 28.14 38.06
C THR A 38 -20.90 28.13 39.60
N LEU A 39 -21.07 29.28 40.25
CA LEU A 39 -21.37 29.35 41.68
C LEU A 39 -22.88 29.27 41.83
N ALA A 40 -23.37 28.06 42.13
CA ALA A 40 -24.67 27.86 42.73
C ALA A 40 -24.58 28.32 44.20
N SER A 41 -25.40 29.30 44.57
CA SER A 41 -25.65 29.66 45.97
C SER A 41 -26.27 28.49 46.72
N PRO A 42 -25.85 28.21 47.97
CA PRO A 42 -26.70 27.54 48.94
C PRO A 42 -27.34 28.55 49.91
N ASP A 43 -28.60 28.29 50.24
CA ASP A 43 -29.49 29.06 51.10
C ASP A 43 -28.98 29.33 52.52
N SER A 44 -29.42 30.45 53.12
CA SER A 44 -30.19 30.38 54.38
C SER A 44 -30.84 31.72 54.78
N ASN A 45 -32.15 31.64 55.05
CA ASN A 45 -32.94 32.40 56.03
C ASN A 45 -32.95 33.94 55.98
N GLN A 46 -34.06 34.51 55.48
CA GLN A 46 -34.86 35.47 56.26
C GLN A 46 -36.26 35.74 55.64
N VAL A 47 -37.27 35.25 56.37
CA VAL A 47 -38.63 35.79 56.61
C VAL A 47 -39.05 37.07 55.86
N GLY A 48 -40.18 37.01 55.14
CA GLY A 48 -41.01 38.22 54.91
C GLY A 48 -41.96 38.21 53.71
N ARG A 49 -43.24 37.84 53.94
CA ARG A 49 -44.51 38.34 53.35
C ARG A 49 -44.53 38.80 51.86
N ALA A 50 -45.30 38.10 51.03
CA ALA A 50 -46.61 38.52 50.43
C ALA A 50 -46.52 39.66 49.40
N VAL A 51 -47.05 39.59 48.18
CA VAL A 51 -48.47 39.59 47.78
C VAL A 51 -48.56 39.38 46.24
N PHE A 52 -49.69 38.81 45.81
CA PHE A 52 -50.19 38.59 44.44
C PHE A 52 -50.33 39.85 43.53
N GLN A 53 -50.71 39.59 42.26
CA GLN A 53 -51.40 40.44 41.26
C GLN A 53 -50.50 41.15 40.24
N GLN A 54 -50.83 41.34 38.96
CA GLN A 54 -51.87 40.88 38.03
C GLN A 54 -51.38 41.35 36.63
N CYS A 55 -51.70 40.63 35.54
CA CYS A 55 -51.69 41.24 34.20
C CYS A 55 -52.76 42.33 34.12
N PRO A 56 -52.62 43.27 33.16
CA PRO A 56 -53.58 43.19 32.06
C PRO A 56 -52.99 43.51 30.67
N SER A 57 -53.85 43.26 29.70
CA SER A 57 -53.67 43.05 28.27
C SER A 57 -54.16 44.24 27.41
N THR A 58 -53.37 44.63 26.38
CA THR A 58 -53.76 45.16 25.02
C THR A 58 -54.70 46.39 24.90
N PRO A 59 -55.01 46.95 23.69
CA PRO A 59 -54.26 47.14 22.42
C PRO A 59 -54.44 48.56 21.80
N THR A 60 -53.61 49.01 20.84
CA THR A 60 -54.06 49.90 19.72
C THR A 60 -53.06 49.93 18.55
N SER A 61 -53.59 49.93 17.32
CA SER A 61 -52.92 49.89 16.01
C SER A 61 -52.81 51.29 15.34
N PRO A 62 -52.49 51.40 14.02
CA PRO A 62 -51.24 51.81 13.37
C PRO A 62 -51.24 53.28 12.85
N PRO A 63 -50.19 53.77 12.13
CA PRO A 63 -50.26 53.77 10.67
C PRO A 63 -48.92 53.61 9.91
N ALA A 64 -49.04 53.37 8.61
CA ALA A 64 -47.97 53.27 7.62
C ALA A 64 -47.51 54.65 7.09
N THR A 65 -46.21 54.84 6.81
CA THR A 65 -45.69 55.26 5.49
C THR A 65 -44.16 55.19 5.44
N THR A 66 -43.67 54.87 4.25
CA THR A 66 -42.30 54.79 3.75
C THR A 66 -41.47 56.07 3.89
N THR A 67 -40.19 55.93 4.24
CA THR A 67 -39.09 56.68 3.59
C THR A 67 -37.75 55.96 3.78
N SER A 68 -37.11 55.72 2.64
CA SER A 68 -35.71 55.38 2.46
C SER A 68 -34.79 56.48 2.95
N SER A 69 -33.82 56.16 3.80
CA SER A 69 -32.50 56.80 3.77
C SER A 69 -31.44 55.91 4.43
N SER A 70 -30.43 55.65 3.62
CA SER A 70 -29.15 55.02 3.92
C SER A 70 -28.28 55.87 4.85
N SER A 71 -27.57 55.23 5.78
CA SER A 71 -26.13 55.37 6.10
C SER A 71 -25.81 54.85 7.51
N PRO A 72 -24.54 54.58 7.85
CA PRO A 72 -23.61 53.68 7.20
C PRO A 72 -23.23 52.52 8.15
N LEU A 73 -22.70 51.45 7.55
CA LEU A 73 -22.10 50.32 8.25
C LEU A 73 -20.98 50.78 9.19
N VAL A 74 -21.24 50.72 10.49
CA VAL A 74 -20.21 50.58 11.51
C VAL A 74 -20.07 49.09 11.77
N SER A 75 -18.93 48.55 11.37
CA SER A 75 -18.50 47.18 11.61
C SER A 75 -18.31 46.93 13.12
N SER A 76 -19.31 46.35 13.78
CA SER A 76 -19.14 45.69 15.08
C SER A 76 -18.89 44.18 14.90
N PRO A 77 -18.13 43.54 15.80
CA PRO A 77 -17.80 42.12 15.74
C PRO A 77 -18.91 41.28 16.40
N ASP A 78 -20.11 41.25 15.85
CA ASP A 78 -21.24 40.46 16.37
C ASP A 78 -21.59 39.26 15.46
N SER A 79 -20.60 38.48 15.06
CA SER A 79 -20.83 37.23 14.33
C SER A 79 -21.25 36.07 15.25
N ARG A 80 -20.92 36.10 16.56
CA ARG A 80 -21.27 35.02 17.50
C ARG A 80 -22.75 35.01 17.89
N GLY A 81 -23.39 36.18 18.06
CA GLY A 81 -24.81 36.28 18.43
C GLY A 81 -25.77 35.83 17.31
N LEU A 82 -25.43 36.12 16.05
CA LEU A 82 -26.23 35.75 14.88
C LEU A 82 -26.21 34.24 14.57
N HIS A 83 -25.12 33.53 14.87
CA HIS A 83 -25.04 32.08 14.69
C HIS A 83 -25.84 31.31 15.75
N VAL A 84 -25.78 31.72 17.02
CA VAL A 84 -26.54 31.09 18.13
C VAL A 84 -28.05 31.26 17.93
N GLY A 85 -28.50 32.43 17.46
CA GLY A 85 -29.89 32.68 17.11
C GLY A 85 -30.39 31.79 15.97
N ARG A 86 -29.58 31.58 14.92
CA ARG A 86 -29.92 30.69 13.79
C ARG A 86 -29.93 29.21 14.16
N THR A 87 -29.05 28.75 15.03
CA THR A 87 -29.05 27.35 15.50
C THR A 87 -30.25 27.04 16.38
N LEU A 88 -30.61 27.95 17.30
CA LEU A 88 -31.84 27.81 18.11
C LEU A 88 -33.09 27.86 17.23
N GLN A 89 -33.16 28.80 16.29
CA GLN A 89 -34.28 28.92 15.35
C GLN A 89 -34.43 27.66 14.47
N ARG A 90 -33.33 27.07 13.99
CA ARG A 90 -33.34 25.79 13.27
C ARG A 90 -33.76 24.61 14.16
N ALA A 91 -33.35 24.58 15.42
CA ALA A 91 -33.76 23.53 16.36
C ALA A 91 -35.28 23.59 16.65
N TYR A 92 -35.83 24.81 16.80
CA TYR A 92 -37.27 25.01 16.90
C TYR A 92 -38.00 24.60 15.61
N GLN A 93 -37.49 24.99 14.44
CA GLN A 93 -38.07 24.60 13.14
C GLN A 93 -38.02 23.08 12.90
N LEU A 94 -36.97 22.38 13.34
CA LEU A 94 -36.88 20.91 13.29
C LEU A 94 -37.90 20.24 14.21
N ARG A 95 -38.14 20.82 15.39
CA ARG A 95 -39.19 20.36 16.32
C ARG A 95 -40.59 20.56 15.72
N ASP A 96 -40.83 21.71 15.08
CA ASP A 96 -42.12 22.06 14.46
C ASP A 96 -42.40 21.22 13.19
N THR A 97 -41.36 20.91 12.41
CA THR A 97 -41.46 20.00 11.24
C THR A 97 -41.63 18.54 11.64
N ALA A 98 -41.06 18.10 12.77
CA ALA A 98 -41.30 16.76 13.29
C ALA A 98 -42.76 16.57 13.72
N GLN A 99 -43.39 17.61 14.31
CA GLN A 99 -44.79 17.57 14.74
C GLN A 99 -45.79 17.69 13.56
N SER A 100 -45.45 18.46 12.53
CA SER A 100 -46.28 18.63 11.32
C SER A 100 -46.09 17.53 10.25
N SER A 101 -45.16 16.59 10.46
CA SER A 101 -44.90 15.52 9.50
C SER A 101 -46.08 14.54 9.35
N PRO A 102 -46.29 13.96 8.14
CA PRO A 102 -47.36 13.00 7.91
C PRO A 102 -47.18 11.75 8.78
N PRO A 103 -48.28 11.10 9.21
CA PRO A 103 -48.25 10.06 10.25
C PRO A 103 -47.35 8.87 9.92
N LEU A 104 -47.20 8.54 8.64
CA LEU A 104 -46.31 7.46 8.19
C LEU A 104 -44.83 7.83 8.25
N GLN A 105 -44.48 9.10 8.04
CA GLN A 105 -43.09 9.56 8.20
C GLN A 105 -42.71 9.65 9.69
N ARG A 106 -43.67 9.95 10.59
CA ARG A 106 -43.46 9.81 12.04
C ARG A 106 -43.18 8.37 12.45
N ARG A 107 -43.99 7.43 11.96
CA ARG A 107 -43.76 6.00 12.20
C ARG A 107 -42.41 5.52 11.67
N LEU A 108 -41.99 6.02 10.50
CA LEU A 108 -40.65 5.74 9.97
C LEU A 108 -39.56 6.28 10.88
N ALA A 109 -39.66 7.54 11.34
CA ALA A 109 -38.68 8.14 12.25
C ALA A 109 -38.58 7.39 13.59
N GLU A 110 -39.73 6.99 14.16
CA GLU A 110 -39.78 6.16 15.38
C GLU A 110 -39.16 4.78 15.17
N TYR A 111 -39.43 4.15 14.03
CA TYR A 111 -38.84 2.86 13.65
C TYR A 111 -37.32 2.97 13.49
N LEU A 112 -36.82 4.00 12.80
CA LEU A 112 -35.39 4.25 12.61
C LEU A 112 -34.67 4.47 13.94
N ARG A 113 -35.29 5.19 14.87
CA ARG A 113 -34.74 5.42 16.21
C ARG A 113 -34.59 4.11 17.01
N ARG A 114 -35.50 3.16 16.81
CA ARG A 114 -35.49 1.84 17.49
C ARG A 114 -34.80 0.74 16.68
N SER A 115 -34.28 1.04 15.50
CA SER A 115 -33.64 0.06 14.62
C SER A 115 -32.46 -0.64 15.31
N THR A 116 -32.36 -1.94 15.09
CA THR A 116 -31.33 -2.82 15.67
C THR A 116 -30.12 -2.98 14.76
N GLY A 117 -30.26 -2.77 13.45
CA GLY A 117 -29.14 -2.87 12.52
C GLY A 117 -29.15 -1.88 11.36
N LYS A 118 -27.97 -1.73 10.74
CA LYS A 118 -27.73 -0.88 9.56
C LYS A 118 -28.56 -1.31 8.34
N ALA A 119 -28.63 -2.63 8.07
CA ALA A 119 -29.36 -3.17 6.92
C ALA A 119 -30.87 -2.91 7.03
N GLU A 120 -31.46 -3.14 8.21
CA GLU A 120 -32.87 -2.88 8.47
C GLU A 120 -33.24 -1.40 8.31
N ALA A 121 -32.38 -0.50 8.81
CA ALA A 121 -32.58 0.94 8.65
C ALA A 121 -32.49 1.37 7.17
N ALA A 122 -31.52 0.83 6.43
CA ALA A 122 -31.34 1.09 5.00
C ALA A 122 -32.51 0.55 4.16
N GLU A 123 -32.98 -0.67 4.44
CA GLU A 123 -34.11 -1.28 3.76
C GLU A 123 -35.40 -0.50 3.99
N ALA A 124 -35.72 -0.18 5.25
CA ALA A 124 -36.89 0.61 5.60
C ALA A 124 -36.90 1.98 4.91
N PHE A 125 -35.76 2.65 4.87
CA PHE A 125 -35.59 3.91 4.12
C PHE A 125 -35.77 3.72 2.62
N SER A 126 -35.12 2.70 2.03
CA SER A 126 -35.17 2.46 0.59
C SER A 126 -36.57 2.10 0.09
N LEU A 127 -37.31 1.30 0.86
CA LEU A 127 -38.70 0.95 0.57
C LEU A 127 -39.59 2.20 0.62
N PHE A 128 -39.42 3.04 1.64
CA PHE A 128 -40.21 4.26 1.77
C PHE A 128 -39.89 5.28 0.66
N ALA A 129 -38.61 5.44 0.34
CA ALA A 129 -38.12 6.38 -0.68
C ALA A 129 -38.55 5.99 -2.10
N ARG A 130 -38.66 4.68 -2.40
CA ARG A 130 -39.04 4.17 -3.73
C ARG A 130 -40.56 4.10 -3.95
N THR A 131 -41.34 3.88 -2.89
CA THR A 131 -42.79 3.64 -3.01
C THR A 131 -43.65 4.91 -3.05
N ARG A 132 -43.10 6.07 -2.68
CA ARG A 132 -43.89 7.30 -2.46
C ARG A 132 -43.52 8.42 -3.44
N PRO A 133 -44.51 9.07 -4.09
CA PRO A 133 -44.27 10.24 -4.94
C PRO A 133 -44.01 11.52 -4.13
N GLU A 134 -44.30 11.55 -2.84
CA GLU A 134 -44.02 12.68 -1.95
C GLU A 134 -42.54 12.73 -1.53
N ALA A 135 -42.05 13.92 -1.17
CA ALA A 135 -40.70 14.09 -0.63
C ALA A 135 -40.66 13.79 0.89
N LEU A 136 -39.53 13.29 1.37
CA LEU A 136 -39.30 13.04 2.79
C LEU A 136 -39.11 14.35 3.57
N THR A 137 -39.66 14.42 4.78
CA THR A 137 -39.46 15.57 5.68
C THR A 137 -38.01 15.63 6.20
N PRO A 138 -37.48 16.84 6.45
CA PRO A 138 -36.13 17.02 7.01
C PRO A 138 -35.87 16.24 8.30
N ALA A 139 -36.89 16.12 9.17
CA ALA A 139 -36.79 15.37 10.42
C ALA A 139 -36.59 13.86 10.20
N ALA A 140 -37.32 13.26 9.25
CA ALA A 140 -37.16 11.85 8.91
C ALA A 140 -35.76 11.56 8.32
N ILE A 141 -35.23 12.49 7.53
CA ILE A 141 -33.87 12.39 6.97
C ILE A 141 -32.83 12.50 8.09
N ALA A 142 -32.96 13.44 9.02
CA ALA A 142 -32.01 13.60 10.12
C ALA A 142 -31.97 12.39 11.06
N GLU A 143 -33.12 11.76 11.34
CA GLU A 143 -33.18 10.52 12.12
C GLU A 143 -32.58 9.34 11.35
N PHE A 144 -32.81 9.26 10.04
CA PHE A 144 -32.19 8.25 9.19
C PHE A 144 -30.66 8.36 9.18
N THR A 145 -30.11 9.55 8.95
CA THR A 145 -28.66 9.76 8.88
C THR A 145 -27.98 9.47 10.21
N SER A 146 -28.58 9.91 11.31
CA SER A 146 -28.13 9.62 12.68
C SER A 146 -28.15 8.11 12.98
N ALA A 147 -29.25 7.41 12.65
CA ALA A 147 -29.37 5.97 12.87
C ALA A 147 -28.35 5.18 12.04
N MET A 148 -28.17 5.53 10.76
CA MET A 148 -27.19 4.91 9.88
C MET A 148 -25.76 5.09 10.40
N LEU A 149 -25.40 6.30 10.85
CA LEU A 149 -24.07 6.59 11.39
C LEU A 149 -23.80 5.81 12.68
N ARG A 150 -24.76 5.81 13.62
CA ARG A 150 -24.67 5.03 14.86
C ARG A 150 -24.40 3.55 14.58
N HIS A 151 -25.18 2.96 13.67
CA HIS A 151 -25.02 1.55 13.31
C HIS A 151 -23.73 1.29 12.54
N ASN A 152 -23.25 2.24 11.74
CA ASN A 152 -21.97 2.12 11.04
C ASN A 152 -20.79 2.08 12.04
N VAL A 153 -20.79 2.97 13.03
CA VAL A 153 -19.77 2.99 14.09
C VAL A 153 -19.85 1.73 14.95
N ALA A 154 -21.06 1.31 15.33
CA ALA A 154 -21.26 0.07 16.09
C ALA A 154 -20.79 -1.17 15.31
N ALA A 155 -20.97 -1.21 13.99
CA ALA A 155 -20.45 -2.28 13.14
C ALA A 155 -18.92 -2.28 13.05
N GLN A 156 -18.27 -1.12 13.07
CA GLN A 156 -16.80 -0.98 13.00
C GLN A 156 -16.11 -1.30 14.33
N MET A 157 -16.69 -0.89 15.46
CA MET A 157 -16.12 -1.15 16.80
C MET A 157 -16.53 -2.51 17.37
N GLY A 158 -17.68 -3.04 16.93
CA GLY A 158 -18.43 -4.09 17.62
C GLY A 158 -19.48 -3.48 18.56
N VAL A 159 -20.70 -4.03 18.52
CA VAL A 159 -21.87 -3.49 19.23
C VAL A 159 -21.61 -3.35 20.73
N GLN A 160 -21.04 -4.39 21.36
CA GLN A 160 -20.72 -4.39 22.79
C GLN A 160 -19.66 -3.35 23.17
N ALA A 161 -18.63 -3.17 22.33
CA ALA A 161 -17.59 -2.18 22.56
C ALA A 161 -18.10 -0.75 22.39
N TYR A 162 -19.02 -0.54 21.45
CA TYR A 162 -19.71 0.73 21.26
C TYR A 162 -20.57 1.08 22.48
N GLU A 163 -21.38 0.14 22.98
CA GLU A 163 -22.22 0.35 24.16
C GLU A 163 -21.39 0.59 25.42
N ALA A 164 -20.31 -0.17 25.62
CA ALA A 164 -19.37 0.04 26.73
C ALA A 164 -18.69 1.42 26.65
N ALA A 165 -18.17 1.81 25.48
CA ALA A 165 -17.55 3.12 25.29
C ALA A 165 -18.54 4.28 25.46
N LEU A 166 -19.80 4.07 25.09
CA LEU A 166 -20.88 5.03 25.30
C LEU A 166 -21.21 5.17 26.79
N ALA A 167 -21.30 4.05 27.52
CA ALA A 167 -21.51 4.04 28.97
C ALA A 167 -20.34 4.70 29.71
N ASP A 168 -19.10 4.40 29.33
CA ASP A 168 -17.89 5.02 29.87
C ASP A 168 -17.84 6.53 29.61
N ALA A 169 -18.27 6.97 28.42
CA ALA A 169 -18.31 8.39 28.07
C ALA A 169 -19.37 9.16 28.86
N VAL A 170 -20.47 8.51 29.22
CA VAL A 170 -21.49 9.09 30.12
C VAL A 170 -20.94 9.14 31.56
N GLY A 171 -20.09 8.18 31.93
CA GLY A 171 -19.31 8.23 33.17
C GLY A 171 -20.14 8.03 34.44
N VAL A 172 -21.36 7.49 34.31
CA VAL A 172 -22.27 7.30 35.45
C VAL A 172 -22.48 5.81 35.72
N ALA A 173 -22.22 5.40 36.96
CA ALA A 173 -22.48 4.06 37.45
C ALA A 173 -23.99 3.89 37.76
N GLY A 174 -24.62 2.87 37.17
CA GLY A 174 -25.96 2.39 37.56
C GLY A 174 -27.15 3.27 37.16
N GLU A 175 -28.32 2.97 37.75
CA GLU A 175 -29.62 3.64 37.58
C GLU A 175 -29.63 5.07 38.14
N SER A 176 -28.80 5.95 37.61
CA SER A 176 -28.88 7.38 37.91
C SER A 176 -29.89 8.07 36.99
N PRO A 177 -30.56 9.14 37.45
CA PRO A 177 -31.40 9.98 36.59
C PRO A 177 -30.61 10.75 35.52
N TRP A 178 -29.28 10.67 35.54
CA TRP A 178 -28.36 11.26 34.55
C TRP A 178 -27.82 10.21 33.55
N GLY A 179 -28.28 8.96 33.63
CA GLY A 179 -27.94 7.88 32.70
C GLY A 179 -28.71 7.92 31.37
N ASP A 180 -29.73 8.78 31.27
CA ASP A 180 -30.54 8.94 30.06
C ASP A 180 -29.78 9.72 28.98
N ILE A 181 -29.29 8.98 27.96
CA ILE A 181 -28.56 9.55 26.84
C ILE A 181 -29.53 10.25 25.89
N LYS A 182 -29.37 11.56 25.71
CA LYS A 182 -30.19 12.30 24.75
C LYS A 182 -29.81 11.95 23.31
N PRO A 183 -30.74 11.99 22.35
CA PRO A 183 -30.44 11.68 20.95
C PRO A 183 -29.36 12.59 20.35
N ALA A 184 -29.24 13.84 20.81
CA ALA A 184 -28.19 14.76 20.38
C ALA A 184 -26.79 14.36 20.92
N GLU A 185 -26.72 13.83 22.15
CA GLU A 185 -25.48 13.36 22.78
C GLU A 185 -25.01 12.07 22.11
N ALA A 186 -25.92 11.12 21.86
CA ALA A 186 -25.64 9.91 21.10
C ALA A 186 -25.14 10.23 19.68
N ARG A 187 -25.75 11.22 19.02
CA ARG A 187 -25.35 11.71 17.70
C ARG A 187 -23.93 12.28 17.70
N ALA A 188 -23.62 13.16 18.65
CA ALA A 188 -22.30 13.76 18.81
C ALA A 188 -21.22 12.69 19.12
N PHE A 189 -21.55 11.72 19.98
CA PHE A 189 -20.67 10.60 20.29
C PHE A 189 -20.39 9.73 19.06
N ALA A 190 -21.43 9.37 18.29
CA ALA A 190 -21.27 8.60 17.06
C ALA A 190 -20.39 9.35 16.04
N LEU A 191 -20.61 10.66 15.85
CA LEU A 191 -19.75 11.49 14.99
C LEU A 191 -18.30 11.54 15.47
N TYR A 192 -18.06 11.68 16.77
CA TYR A 192 -16.73 11.66 17.34
C TYR A 192 -16.00 10.33 17.07
N GLN A 193 -16.67 9.20 17.33
CA GLN A 193 -16.09 7.88 17.09
C GLN A 193 -15.88 7.61 15.59
N ALA A 194 -16.80 8.04 14.73
CA ALA A 194 -16.65 7.94 13.28
C ALA A 194 -15.36 8.65 12.82
N ARG A 195 -15.15 9.91 13.23
CA ARG A 195 -13.91 10.67 12.94
C ARG A 195 -12.65 9.98 13.43
N ARG A 196 -12.74 9.20 14.50
CA ARG A 196 -11.59 8.49 15.08
C ARG A 196 -11.23 7.23 14.31
N LEU A 197 -12.22 6.47 13.87
CA LEU A 197 -12.03 5.16 13.23
C LEU A 197 -11.81 5.26 11.72
N GLU A 198 -12.43 6.25 11.08
CA GLU A 198 -12.51 6.39 9.63
C GLU A 198 -11.18 6.38 8.89
N ARG A 199 -10.10 6.88 9.50
CA ARG A 199 -8.80 6.92 8.85
C ARG A 199 -8.23 5.51 8.66
N TYR A 200 -8.52 4.60 9.58
CA TYR A 200 -7.96 3.25 9.63
C TYR A 200 -8.97 2.16 9.24
N ALA A 201 -10.25 2.53 9.11
CA ALA A 201 -11.31 1.60 8.73
C ALA A 201 -11.12 1.12 7.28
N VAL A 202 -11.09 -0.21 7.10
CA VAL A 202 -11.14 -0.82 5.78
C VAL A 202 -12.57 -0.65 5.25
N LYS A 203 -12.74 0.26 4.29
CA LYS A 203 -14.00 0.48 3.56
C LYS A 203 -14.43 -0.74 2.77
N GLY A 204 -15.74 -1.01 2.81
CA GLY A 204 -16.37 -2.05 2.01
C GLY A 204 -16.36 -1.71 0.52
N ALA A 205 -16.74 -2.67 -0.30
CA ALA A 205 -16.91 -2.50 -1.73
C ALA A 205 -18.34 -2.83 -2.15
N SER A 206 -18.88 -2.06 -3.10
CA SER A 206 -20.17 -2.35 -3.75
C SER A 206 -19.96 -2.60 -5.24
N PHE A 207 -20.57 -3.65 -5.77
CA PHE A 207 -20.51 -3.94 -7.21
C PHE A 207 -21.52 -3.06 -7.96
N GLN A 208 -21.04 -2.24 -8.89
CA GLN A 208 -21.89 -1.48 -9.79
C GLN A 208 -22.09 -2.25 -11.10
N ALA A 209 -23.28 -2.83 -11.26
CA ALA A 209 -23.63 -3.66 -12.41
C ALA A 209 -23.50 -2.93 -13.76
N GLU A 210 -23.85 -1.63 -13.81
CA GLU A 210 -23.78 -0.82 -15.03
C GLU A 210 -22.34 -0.58 -15.52
N LEU A 211 -21.38 -0.50 -14.60
CA LEU A 211 -19.97 -0.32 -14.94
C LEU A 211 -19.22 -1.66 -15.01
N GLY A 212 -19.81 -2.74 -14.50
CA GLY A 212 -19.11 -4.02 -14.32
C GLY A 212 -17.91 -3.93 -13.37
N LEU A 213 -17.91 -2.96 -12.45
CA LEU A 213 -16.78 -2.63 -11.57
C LEU A 213 -17.22 -2.63 -10.11
N THR A 214 -16.34 -3.12 -9.23
CA THR A 214 -16.46 -2.96 -7.78
C THR A 214 -15.95 -1.58 -7.37
N LEU A 215 -16.84 -0.73 -6.86
CA LEU A 215 -16.52 0.58 -6.33
C LEU A 215 -16.29 0.52 -4.82
N GLU A 216 -15.44 1.40 -4.32
CA GLU A 216 -15.22 1.59 -2.88
C GLU A 216 -16.42 2.28 -2.23
N GLY A 217 -16.82 1.81 -1.05
CA GLY A 217 -17.97 2.30 -0.28
C GLY A 217 -19.20 1.43 -0.49
N ALA A 218 -19.62 0.72 0.56
CA ALA A 218 -20.84 -0.08 0.54
C ALA A 218 -22.11 0.79 0.50
N ASP A 219 -22.05 2.02 1.04
CA ASP A 219 -23.22 2.89 1.24
C ASP A 219 -23.46 3.88 0.08
N ASN A 220 -22.66 3.82 -0.99
CA ASN A 220 -22.76 4.76 -2.12
C ASN A 220 -24.19 4.87 -2.68
N PHE A 221 -24.88 3.73 -2.84
CA PHE A 221 -26.25 3.69 -3.35
C PHE A 221 -27.23 4.41 -2.40
N ILE A 222 -27.08 4.18 -1.09
CA ILE A 222 -27.94 4.77 -0.06
C ILE A 222 -27.78 6.29 -0.05
N VAL A 223 -26.54 6.77 -0.13
CA VAL A 223 -26.26 8.21 -0.15
C VAL A 223 -26.79 8.86 -1.43
N ALA A 224 -26.61 8.24 -2.60
CA ALA A 224 -27.19 8.74 -3.84
C ALA A 224 -28.72 8.79 -3.80
N LEU A 225 -29.37 7.77 -3.23
CA LEU A 225 -30.82 7.75 -3.02
C LEU A 225 -31.27 8.87 -2.07
N THR A 226 -30.52 9.11 -0.99
CA THR A 226 -30.83 10.16 -0.02
C THR A 226 -30.69 11.54 -0.65
N GLU A 227 -29.62 11.79 -1.40
CA GLU A 227 -29.41 13.02 -2.18
C GLU A 227 -30.55 13.26 -3.18
N HIS A 228 -31.02 12.21 -3.87
CA HIS A 228 -32.16 12.32 -4.78
C HIS A 228 -33.45 12.75 -4.06
N GLN A 229 -33.74 12.16 -2.89
CA GLN A 229 -34.90 12.56 -2.07
C GLN A 229 -34.78 13.99 -1.55
N LEU A 230 -33.57 14.42 -1.20
CA LEU A 230 -33.27 15.79 -0.79
C LEU A 230 -33.53 16.78 -1.93
N ARG A 231 -33.07 16.50 -3.16
CA ARG A 231 -33.37 17.35 -4.33
C ARG A 231 -34.87 17.43 -4.64
N LYS A 232 -35.59 16.32 -4.48
CA LYS A 232 -37.05 16.26 -4.66
C LYS A 232 -37.77 17.16 -3.65
N SER A 233 -37.31 17.20 -2.39
CA SER A 233 -37.87 18.11 -1.38
C SER A 233 -37.60 19.58 -1.70
N ALA A 234 -36.39 19.92 -2.20
CA ALA A 234 -36.03 21.29 -2.58
C ALA A 234 -36.83 21.83 -3.78
N ALA A 235 -37.28 20.95 -4.68
CA ALA A 235 -38.17 21.31 -5.79
C ALA A 235 -39.61 21.64 -5.33
N SER A 236 -40.01 21.16 -4.15
CA SER A 236 -41.29 21.53 -3.54
C SER A 236 -41.13 22.88 -2.80
N SER A 237 -41.83 23.91 -3.28
CA SER A 237 -41.67 25.32 -2.85
C SER A 237 -42.01 25.62 -1.37
N CYS A 238 -42.37 24.61 -0.57
CA CYS A 238 -42.76 24.75 0.84
C CYS A 238 -41.86 23.96 1.83
N ALA A 239 -40.81 23.27 1.38
CA ALA A 239 -39.96 22.48 2.28
C ALA A 239 -38.76 23.29 2.83
N LEU A 240 -38.60 23.32 4.16
CA LEU A 240 -37.41 23.84 4.83
C LEU A 240 -36.16 23.04 4.37
N PRO A 241 -35.03 23.70 4.06
CA PRO A 241 -33.81 23.01 3.67
C PRO A 241 -33.28 22.16 4.83
N VAL A 242 -32.78 20.95 4.50
CA VAL A 242 -32.20 20.04 5.49
C VAL A 242 -30.94 20.63 6.10
N SER A 243 -30.74 20.39 7.41
CA SER A 243 -29.58 20.88 8.16
C SER A 243 -28.28 20.32 7.60
N CYS A 244 -27.22 21.14 7.59
CA CYS A 244 -25.86 20.72 7.21
C CYS A 244 -25.36 19.52 8.04
N ASP A 245 -25.80 19.41 9.29
CA ASP A 245 -25.38 18.33 10.20
C ASP A 245 -25.78 16.94 9.67
N ALA A 246 -26.97 16.82 9.06
CA ALA A 246 -27.41 15.55 8.46
C ALA A 246 -26.58 15.21 7.21
N LEU A 247 -26.13 16.22 6.46
CA LEU A 247 -25.21 16.00 5.33
C LEU A 247 -23.83 15.58 5.84
N VAL A 248 -23.31 16.20 6.91
CA VAL A 248 -22.06 15.81 7.55
C VAL A 248 -22.08 14.33 7.94
N GLU A 249 -23.17 13.87 8.56
CA GLU A 249 -23.32 12.45 8.92
C GLU A 249 -23.30 11.51 7.73
N LEU A 250 -23.96 11.87 6.62
CA LEU A 250 -23.91 11.09 5.39
C LEU A 250 -22.48 10.95 4.86
N LEU A 251 -21.65 11.99 4.99
CA LEU A 251 -20.26 11.94 4.56
C LEU A 251 -19.40 11.00 5.43
N HIS A 252 -19.81 10.72 6.66
CA HIS A 252 -19.13 9.80 7.60
C HIS A 252 -19.56 8.33 7.43
N LEU A 253 -20.48 8.03 6.51
CA LEU A 253 -20.81 6.65 6.11
C LEU A 253 -19.69 6.01 5.26
N ASP A 254 -19.82 4.72 4.97
CA ASP A 254 -18.86 3.99 4.14
C ASP A 254 -19.07 4.30 2.65
N ILE A 255 -18.53 5.46 2.22
CA ILE A 255 -18.71 6.00 0.87
C ILE A 255 -17.40 6.28 0.13
N SER A 256 -17.52 6.33 -1.19
CA SER A 256 -16.51 6.83 -2.11
C SER A 256 -16.35 8.35 -2.01
N TRP A 257 -15.17 8.85 -2.40
CA TRP A 257 -14.92 10.28 -2.51
C TRP A 257 -15.79 10.95 -3.59
N THR A 258 -16.21 10.22 -4.63
CA THR A 258 -17.09 10.73 -5.69
C THR A 258 -18.49 10.99 -5.16
N SER A 259 -19.06 10.05 -4.39
CA SER A 259 -20.35 10.24 -3.72
C SER A 259 -20.28 11.37 -2.70
N ALA A 260 -19.20 11.45 -1.91
CA ALA A 260 -19.01 12.57 -0.98
C ALA A 260 -18.93 13.94 -1.70
N LEU A 261 -18.28 14.00 -2.86
CA LEU A 261 -18.19 15.20 -3.68
C LEU A 261 -19.57 15.63 -4.21
N GLN A 262 -20.43 14.68 -4.57
CA GLN A 262 -21.82 14.98 -4.99
C GLN A 262 -22.60 15.63 -3.86
N VAL A 263 -22.55 15.05 -2.65
CA VAL A 263 -23.21 15.62 -1.46
C VAL A 263 -22.63 17.00 -1.11
N TYR A 264 -21.30 17.17 -1.21
CA TYR A 264 -20.65 18.47 -0.99
C TYR A 264 -21.11 19.54 -2.00
N ARG A 265 -21.21 19.20 -3.29
CA ARG A 265 -21.74 20.10 -4.33
C ARG A 265 -23.19 20.47 -4.05
N TYR A 266 -24.01 19.49 -3.69
CA TYR A 266 -25.41 19.73 -3.31
C TYR A 266 -25.51 20.69 -2.11
N ALA A 267 -24.68 20.53 -1.08
CA ALA A 267 -24.65 21.44 0.07
C ALA A 267 -24.29 22.88 -0.33
N LYS A 268 -23.31 23.04 -1.23
CA LYS A 268 -22.90 24.33 -1.78
C LYS A 268 -24.01 24.99 -2.61
N GLU A 269 -24.72 24.21 -3.42
CA GLU A 269 -25.89 24.68 -4.20
C GLU A 269 -27.03 25.16 -3.29
N LEU A 270 -27.30 24.43 -2.21
CA LEU A 270 -28.38 24.71 -1.27
C LEU A 270 -28.17 26.00 -0.47
N ILE A 271 -26.95 26.21 0.03
CA ILE A 271 -26.64 27.28 1.00
C ILE A 271 -26.05 28.52 0.31
N ARG A 272 -25.54 28.37 -0.93
CA ARG A 272 -24.84 29.42 -1.70
C ARG A 272 -23.62 30.01 -0.98
N VAL A 273 -23.11 29.33 0.04
CA VAL A 273 -21.89 29.62 0.80
C VAL A 273 -21.05 28.35 0.83
N ASP A 274 -19.73 28.47 1.04
CA ASP A 274 -18.88 27.30 1.19
C ASP A 274 -19.33 26.42 2.37
N PRO A 275 -19.46 25.09 2.16
CA PRO A 275 -19.85 24.14 3.20
C PRO A 275 -18.93 24.20 4.43
N PRO A 276 -19.41 23.75 5.60
CA PRO A 276 -18.64 23.80 6.85
C PRO A 276 -17.32 23.01 6.74
N ALA A 277 -16.33 23.45 7.53
CA ALA A 277 -14.97 22.90 7.53
C ALA A 277 -14.93 21.37 7.73
N ASP A 278 -15.84 20.81 8.51
CA ASP A 278 -15.95 19.37 8.75
C ASP A 278 -16.27 18.59 7.47
N MET A 279 -17.18 19.09 6.63
CA MET A 279 -17.51 18.45 5.34
C MET A 279 -16.32 18.48 4.39
N THR A 280 -15.63 19.63 4.32
CA THR A 280 -14.43 19.80 3.50
C THR A 280 -13.32 18.87 3.96
N THR A 281 -13.10 18.77 5.27
CA THR A 281 -12.08 17.90 5.88
C THR A 281 -12.37 16.44 5.61
N ARG A 282 -13.62 16.00 5.79
CA ARG A 282 -14.03 14.62 5.49
C ARG A 282 -13.86 14.30 4.01
N LEU A 283 -14.26 15.22 3.12
CA LEU A 283 -14.09 15.05 1.68
C LEU A 283 -12.60 14.92 1.30
N MET A 284 -11.74 15.78 1.85
CA MET A 284 -10.30 15.69 1.66
C MET A 284 -9.76 14.35 2.16
N GLY A 285 -10.15 13.92 3.36
CA GLY A 285 -9.75 12.63 3.92
C GLY A 285 -10.19 11.43 3.06
N LEU A 286 -11.35 11.49 2.41
CA LEU A 286 -11.77 10.47 1.43
C LEU A 286 -10.96 10.52 0.13
N MET A 287 -10.52 11.72 -0.28
CA MET A 287 -9.70 11.93 -1.47
C MET A 287 -8.24 11.55 -1.27
N THR A 288 -7.72 11.52 -0.04
CA THR A 288 -6.28 11.28 0.24
C THR A 288 -6.01 10.07 1.13
N GLY A 289 -7.00 9.65 1.92
CA GLY A 289 -6.93 8.52 2.84
C GLY A 289 -6.71 7.18 2.16
N TYR A 290 -6.55 6.12 2.98
CA TYR A 290 -6.09 4.84 2.48
C TYR A 290 -7.04 4.19 1.45
N ARG A 291 -6.48 3.42 0.53
CA ARG A 291 -7.19 2.63 -0.48
C ARG A 291 -7.48 1.25 0.08
N THR A 292 -8.72 0.81 -0.04
CA THR A 292 -9.10 -0.58 0.23
C THR A 292 -9.21 -1.42 -1.03
N ASN A 293 -9.38 -0.77 -2.19
CA ASN A 293 -9.38 -1.43 -3.49
C ASN A 293 -8.25 -0.86 -4.35
N ALA A 294 -7.53 -1.73 -5.07
CA ALA A 294 -6.38 -1.36 -5.90
C ALA A 294 -6.73 -0.55 -7.18
N LEU A 295 -7.99 -0.13 -7.35
CA LEU A 295 -8.49 0.53 -8.55
C LEU A 295 -8.61 2.06 -8.34
N GLY A 296 -7.99 2.83 -9.23
CA GLY A 296 -8.12 4.28 -9.34
C GLY A 296 -7.05 5.07 -8.57
N SER A 297 -6.63 6.20 -9.15
CA SER A 297 -5.81 7.19 -8.44
C SER A 297 -6.69 8.03 -7.51
N ARG A 298 -6.12 8.39 -6.37
CA ARG A 298 -6.72 9.33 -5.41
C ARG A 298 -6.55 10.77 -5.94
N PRO A 299 -7.59 11.62 -5.97
CA PRO A 299 -7.51 12.96 -6.56
C PRO A 299 -6.86 13.97 -5.60
N TRP A 300 -5.58 13.78 -5.29
CA TRP A 300 -4.83 14.57 -4.31
C TRP A 300 -4.72 16.06 -4.68
N GLU A 301 -4.63 16.41 -5.97
CA GLU A 301 -4.61 17.80 -6.42
C GLU A 301 -5.89 18.55 -6.04
N MET A 302 -7.04 17.88 -6.15
CA MET A 302 -8.32 18.46 -5.78
C MET A 302 -8.42 18.63 -4.26
N ALA A 303 -7.86 17.70 -3.47
CA ALA A 303 -7.78 17.84 -2.03
C ALA A 303 -6.93 19.06 -1.61
N LEU A 304 -5.79 19.30 -2.27
CA LEU A 304 -4.99 20.52 -2.04
C LEU A 304 -5.72 21.79 -2.43
N LYS A 305 -6.47 21.79 -3.54
CA LYS A 305 -7.33 22.93 -3.93
C LYS A 305 -8.43 23.21 -2.89
N LEU A 306 -9.04 22.17 -2.32
CA LEU A 306 -10.02 22.30 -1.24
C LEU A 306 -9.40 22.86 0.03
N TYR A 307 -8.17 22.45 0.36
CA TYR A 307 -7.41 22.99 1.49
C TYR A 307 -7.12 24.49 1.33
N ASP A 308 -6.65 24.91 0.15
CA ASP A 308 -6.41 26.33 -0.15
C ASP A 308 -7.70 27.15 -0.10
N GLY A 309 -8.82 26.57 -0.54
CA GLY A 309 -10.15 27.18 -0.39
C GLY A 309 -10.55 27.33 1.08
N LEU A 310 -10.34 26.29 1.89
CA LEU A 310 -10.65 26.30 3.32
C LEU A 310 -9.84 27.36 4.07
N LEU A 311 -8.56 27.51 3.76
CA LEU A 311 -7.70 28.55 4.34
C LEU A 311 -8.19 29.97 4.05
N LYS A 312 -8.82 30.18 2.89
CA LYS A 312 -9.37 31.48 2.47
C LYS A 312 -10.80 31.73 2.95
N SER A 313 -11.50 30.68 3.39
CA SER A 313 -12.92 30.74 3.76
C SER A 313 -13.21 31.47 5.08
N GLY A 314 -12.18 31.75 5.89
CA GLY A 314 -12.31 32.40 7.20
C GLY A 314 -12.81 31.48 8.32
N TYR A 315 -13.05 30.20 8.05
CA TYR A 315 -13.31 29.19 9.08
C TYR A 315 -12.03 28.81 9.84
N ASP A 316 -12.20 28.40 11.11
CA ASP A 316 -11.13 27.75 11.86
C ASP A 316 -10.77 26.41 11.18
N VAL A 317 -9.51 26.25 10.79
CA VAL A 317 -9.05 25.05 10.08
C VAL A 317 -8.75 23.94 11.10
N PRO A 318 -9.44 22.79 11.05
CA PRO A 318 -9.20 21.71 11.99
C PRO A 318 -7.87 21.00 11.68
N LEU A 319 -7.26 20.41 12.71
CA LEU A 319 -6.00 19.67 12.58
C LEU A 319 -6.09 18.50 11.56
N ASP A 320 -7.26 17.89 11.44
CA ASP A 320 -7.53 16.82 10.46
C ASP A 320 -7.47 17.34 9.00
N ALA A 321 -7.75 18.62 8.75
CA ALA A 321 -7.61 19.21 7.41
C ALA A 321 -6.13 19.36 7.03
N HIS A 322 -5.29 19.82 7.98
CA HIS A 322 -3.83 19.85 7.80
C HIS A 322 -3.27 18.45 7.59
N THR A 323 -3.76 17.47 8.35
CA THR A 323 -3.41 16.05 8.20
C THR A 323 -3.75 15.53 6.79
N SER A 324 -4.95 15.84 6.30
CA SER A 324 -5.40 15.42 4.96
C SER A 324 -4.61 16.10 3.83
N ALA A 325 -4.15 17.34 4.04
CA ALA A 325 -3.26 18.04 3.11
C ALA A 325 -1.86 17.41 3.07
N LEU A 326 -1.31 17.00 4.22
CA LEU A 326 -0.06 16.24 4.28
C LEU A 326 -0.19 14.86 3.61
N ASP A 327 -1.32 14.17 3.82
CA ASP A 327 -1.62 12.94 3.08
C ASP A 327 -1.72 13.21 1.57
N ALA A 328 -2.22 14.37 1.13
CA ALA A 328 -2.21 14.76 -0.29
C ALA A 328 -0.78 14.92 -0.84
N VAL A 329 0.13 15.53 -0.06
CA VAL A 329 1.56 15.63 -0.41
C VAL A 329 2.18 14.23 -0.50
N TRP A 330 1.90 13.34 0.44
CA TRP A 330 2.34 11.95 0.34
C TRP A 330 1.82 11.28 -0.95
N ARG A 331 0.56 11.50 -1.30
CA ARG A 331 -0.08 10.99 -2.53
C ARG A 331 0.46 11.60 -3.81
N SER A 332 1.08 12.78 -3.81
CA SER A 332 1.75 13.30 -5.00
C SER A 332 3.05 12.53 -5.30
N GLY A 333 3.63 11.88 -4.29
CA GLY A 333 4.89 11.17 -4.43
C GLY A 333 4.78 9.75 -4.99
N GLU A 334 3.70 9.00 -4.66
CA GLU A 334 3.43 7.57 -4.99
C GLU A 334 4.64 6.62 -5.15
N SER A 335 5.80 6.95 -4.56
CA SER A 335 7.09 6.31 -4.84
C SER A 335 7.15 4.88 -4.31
N PHE A 336 6.46 4.63 -3.20
CA PHE A 336 6.38 3.31 -2.58
C PHE A 336 5.43 2.37 -3.32
N VAL A 337 4.34 2.91 -3.90
CA VAL A 337 3.28 2.11 -4.55
C VAL A 337 3.65 1.73 -5.99
N LYS A 338 4.41 2.58 -6.67
CA LYS A 338 4.86 2.37 -8.06
C LYS A 338 6.37 2.12 -8.08
N PRO A 339 6.83 0.84 -8.06
CA PRO A 339 8.24 0.49 -7.94
C PRO A 339 9.15 0.98 -9.09
N HIS A 340 8.56 1.45 -10.20
CA HIS A 340 9.28 1.98 -11.36
C HIS A 340 9.16 3.50 -11.52
N HIS A 341 8.52 4.19 -10.58
CA HIS A 341 8.33 5.64 -10.63
C HIS A 341 9.20 6.33 -9.58
N ALA A 342 10.45 6.60 -9.94
CA ALA A 342 11.34 7.41 -9.11
C ALA A 342 11.06 8.89 -9.37
N LEU A 343 10.68 9.63 -8.33
CA LEU A 343 10.51 11.09 -8.39
C LEU A 343 11.85 11.77 -8.67
N SER A 344 11.80 12.85 -9.46
CA SER A 344 12.96 13.74 -9.68
C SER A 344 13.37 14.42 -8.37
N SER A 345 14.62 14.90 -8.27
CA SER A 345 15.07 15.64 -7.08
C SER A 345 14.27 16.92 -6.86
N ALA A 346 13.93 17.64 -7.94
CA ALA A 346 13.14 18.86 -7.88
C ALA A 346 11.73 18.62 -7.31
N ASP A 347 11.08 17.52 -7.71
CA ASP A 347 9.75 17.16 -7.19
C ASP A 347 9.82 16.82 -5.70
N ARG A 348 10.88 16.12 -5.26
CA ARG A 348 11.10 15.80 -3.84
C ARG A 348 11.31 17.06 -3.00
N ASP A 349 12.08 18.02 -3.50
CA ASP A 349 12.29 19.29 -2.81
C ASP A 349 11.02 20.14 -2.77
N CYS A 350 10.21 20.12 -3.84
CA CYS A 350 8.89 20.76 -3.86
C CYS A 350 7.95 20.15 -2.79
N MET A 351 7.91 18.82 -2.70
CA MET A 351 7.13 18.11 -1.68
C MET A 351 7.61 18.44 -0.26
N TRP A 352 8.93 18.50 -0.05
CA TRP A 352 9.50 18.89 1.23
C TRP A 352 9.10 20.31 1.63
N ASN A 353 9.20 21.27 0.71
CA ASN A 353 8.78 22.65 0.95
C ASN A 353 7.28 22.74 1.26
N ALA A 354 6.43 22.00 0.55
CA ALA A 354 5.00 21.93 0.83
C ALA A 354 4.70 21.38 2.23
N LEU A 355 5.42 20.33 2.65
CA LEU A 355 5.32 19.77 4.00
C LEU A 355 5.69 20.81 5.07
N VAL A 356 6.83 21.49 4.90
CA VAL A 356 7.31 22.51 5.84
C VAL A 356 6.29 23.64 5.98
N LEU A 357 5.76 24.14 4.86
CA LEU A 357 4.73 25.18 4.85
C LEU A 357 3.45 24.76 5.58
N ILE A 358 3.02 23.50 5.47
CA ILE A 358 1.85 23.00 6.21
C ILE A 358 2.18 22.87 7.70
N ARG A 359 3.38 22.39 8.05
CA ARG A 359 3.82 22.23 9.44
C ARG A 359 3.93 23.57 10.18
N GLU A 360 4.46 24.61 9.53
CA GLU A 360 4.63 25.95 10.12
C GLU A 360 3.30 26.64 10.45
N ARG A 361 2.21 26.24 9.78
CA ARG A 361 0.86 26.78 10.04
C ARG A 361 0.22 26.23 11.31
N VAL A 362 0.73 25.11 11.84
CA VAL A 362 0.18 24.44 13.02
C VAL A 362 1.03 24.76 14.25
N SER A 363 0.40 25.31 15.29
CA SER A 363 1.09 25.58 16.55
C SER A 363 1.35 24.28 17.32
N ASP A 364 2.51 24.17 17.98
CA ASP A 364 2.86 22.97 18.77
C ASP A 364 1.83 22.64 19.86
N ALA A 365 1.16 23.66 20.41
CA ALA A 365 0.13 23.49 21.43
C ALA A 365 -1.12 22.74 20.92
N GLN A 366 -1.36 22.73 19.61
CA GLN A 366 -2.49 22.03 19.00
C GLN A 366 -2.18 20.55 18.70
N VAL A 367 -0.91 20.14 18.70
CA VAL A 367 -0.49 18.78 18.33
C VAL A 367 -0.51 17.88 19.56
N THR A 368 -1.72 17.50 20.00
CA THR A 368 -1.92 16.61 21.16
C THR A 368 -3.04 15.59 20.90
N GLY A 369 -2.99 14.47 21.63
CA GLY A 369 -3.99 13.40 21.55
C GLY A 369 -4.07 12.70 20.19
N ASP A 370 -5.20 12.05 19.90
CA ASP A 370 -5.39 11.23 18.70
C ASP A 370 -5.26 12.02 17.38
N ALA A 371 -5.71 13.27 17.35
CA ALA A 371 -5.58 14.14 16.18
C ALA A 371 -4.12 14.56 15.98
N GLY A 372 -3.37 14.82 17.07
CA GLY A 372 -1.93 15.06 17.04
C GLY A 372 -1.13 13.85 16.56
N CYS A 373 -1.50 12.63 16.99
CA CYS A 373 -0.90 11.38 16.51
C CYS A 373 -1.12 11.22 14.99
N ARG A 374 -2.34 11.50 14.51
CA ARG A 374 -2.65 11.45 13.08
C ARG A 374 -1.87 12.49 12.27
N PHE A 375 -1.76 13.71 12.77
CA PHE A 375 -0.99 14.77 12.13
C PHE A 375 0.51 14.41 12.03
N THR A 376 1.09 13.93 13.12
CA THR A 376 2.51 13.49 13.16
C THR A 376 2.77 12.28 12.27
N GLU A 377 1.85 11.31 12.22
CA GLU A 377 1.89 10.20 11.26
C GLU A 377 1.87 10.69 9.80
N ALA A 378 1.05 11.71 9.48
CA ALA A 378 1.01 12.29 8.14
C ALA A 378 2.30 13.05 7.78
N LEU A 379 2.92 13.72 8.77
CA LEU A 379 4.25 14.33 8.58
C LEU A 379 5.30 13.26 8.25
N ILE A 380 5.29 12.13 8.95
CA ILE A 380 6.21 11.01 8.68
C ILE A 380 5.99 10.48 7.26
N LYS A 381 4.74 10.29 6.83
CA LYS A 381 4.40 9.85 5.45
C LYS A 381 4.91 10.82 4.39
N ALA A 382 4.66 12.11 4.58
CA ALA A 382 5.04 13.13 3.62
C ALA A 382 6.57 13.29 3.57
N ALA A 383 7.26 13.26 4.72
CA ALA A 383 8.72 13.27 4.80
C ALA A 383 9.34 12.03 4.14
N ALA A 384 8.75 10.86 4.37
CA ALA A 384 9.13 9.60 3.73
C ALA A 384 8.99 9.68 2.20
N ALA A 385 7.88 10.20 1.69
CA ALA A 385 7.68 10.35 0.24
C ALA A 385 8.61 11.40 -0.40
N ALA A 386 8.98 12.45 0.34
CA ALA A 386 10.00 13.41 -0.09
C ALA A 386 11.43 12.82 -0.06
N GLY A 387 11.62 11.58 0.42
CA GLY A 387 12.91 10.90 0.48
C GLY A 387 13.82 11.39 1.62
N ARG A 388 13.28 12.08 2.62
CA ARG A 388 14.01 12.57 3.81
C ARG A 388 13.84 11.59 4.97
N TRP A 389 14.50 10.45 4.88
CA TRP A 389 14.36 9.36 5.86
C TRP A 389 14.84 9.77 7.27
N GLU A 390 15.86 10.63 7.39
CA GLU A 390 16.33 11.11 8.69
C GLU A 390 15.24 11.90 9.42
N ALA A 391 14.52 12.75 8.69
CA ALA A 391 13.43 13.54 9.24
C ALA A 391 12.26 12.64 9.67
N ALA A 392 11.91 11.62 8.87
CA ALA A 392 10.87 10.66 9.22
C ALA A 392 11.19 9.90 10.53
N VAL A 393 12.45 9.45 10.69
CA VAL A 393 12.92 8.79 11.92
C VAL A 393 12.96 9.76 13.10
N GLN A 394 13.40 11.00 12.89
CA GLN A 394 13.43 12.01 13.94
C GLN A 394 12.03 12.33 14.46
N ILE A 395 11.06 12.57 13.57
CA ILE A 395 9.67 12.84 13.93
C ILE A 395 9.07 11.65 14.69
N LEU A 396 9.35 10.41 14.26
CA LEU A 396 8.93 9.21 14.99
C LEU A 396 9.57 9.14 16.38
N SER A 397 10.85 9.53 16.52
CA SER A 397 11.57 9.53 17.80
C SER A 397 11.08 10.58 18.79
N ASP A 398 10.40 11.62 18.29
CA ASP A 398 9.78 12.66 19.11
C ASP A 398 8.42 12.22 19.70
N MET A 399 7.86 11.09 19.23
CA MET A 399 6.66 10.47 19.78
C MET A 399 7.00 9.61 21.01
N ASP A 400 6.05 9.53 21.96
CA ASP A 400 6.20 8.79 23.22
C ASP A 400 5.85 7.31 23.07
N VAL A 401 6.81 6.44 23.39
CA VAL A 401 6.68 4.98 23.31
C VAL A 401 5.94 4.37 24.53
N THR A 402 5.46 5.19 25.48
CA THR A 402 4.87 4.70 26.74
C THR A 402 3.36 4.46 26.64
N LEU A 403 2.92 3.22 26.87
CA LEU A 403 1.51 2.78 26.92
C LEU A 403 0.77 3.19 28.22
N ALA A 404 1.05 4.37 28.79
CA ALA A 404 0.46 4.79 30.07
C ALA A 404 -0.97 5.32 29.92
N ALA A 405 -1.83 5.08 30.93
CA ALA A 405 -3.26 5.41 30.97
C ALA A 405 -3.63 6.91 30.86
N ALA A 406 -2.65 7.82 30.77
CA ALA A 406 -2.83 9.25 30.51
C ALA A 406 -2.69 9.59 29.01
N SER A 407 -3.20 8.73 28.14
CA SER A 407 -2.96 8.69 26.69
C SER A 407 -3.53 9.89 25.91
N TYR A 408 -4.50 10.62 26.45
CA TYR A 408 -5.22 11.66 25.72
C TYR A 408 -4.39 12.92 25.39
N ARG A 409 -3.23 13.12 26.02
CA ARG A 409 -2.30 14.22 25.71
C ARG A 409 -1.00 13.76 25.06
N LEU A 410 -0.67 12.47 25.12
CA LEU A 410 0.60 11.95 24.63
C LEU A 410 0.52 11.62 23.15
N LEU A 411 1.62 11.79 22.44
CA LEU A 411 1.75 11.41 21.04
C LEU A 411 2.26 9.98 20.99
N VAL A 412 1.36 9.00 20.84
CA VAL A 412 1.73 7.58 20.77
C VAL A 412 1.97 7.19 19.31
N PRO A 413 3.13 6.57 18.98
CA PRO A 413 3.41 6.17 17.60
C PRO A 413 2.46 5.06 17.13
N THR A 414 1.75 5.31 16.04
CA THR A 414 0.84 4.34 15.42
C THR A 414 1.63 3.28 14.64
N PRO A 415 1.05 2.09 14.38
CA PRO A 415 1.73 1.08 13.56
C PRO A 415 2.07 1.63 12.16
N GLU A 416 1.23 2.47 11.57
CA GLU A 416 1.50 3.13 10.30
C GLU A 416 2.71 4.07 10.36
N ALA A 417 2.87 4.84 11.44
CA ALA A 417 4.02 5.73 11.62
C ALA A 417 5.35 4.94 11.57
N PHE A 418 5.40 3.78 12.23
CA PHE A 418 6.56 2.88 12.15
C PHE A 418 6.76 2.33 10.73
N LEU A 419 5.70 1.83 10.09
CA LEU A 419 5.80 1.24 8.75
C LEU A 419 6.34 2.25 7.71
N PHE A 420 5.86 3.49 7.72
CA PHE A 420 6.31 4.52 6.79
C PHE A 420 7.74 5.00 7.09
N ALA A 421 8.12 5.12 8.37
CA ALA A 421 9.51 5.41 8.73
C ALA A 421 10.45 4.30 8.26
N MET A 422 10.13 3.02 8.53
CA MET A 422 10.91 1.88 8.06
C MET A 422 10.96 1.82 6.52
N ALA A 423 9.85 2.09 5.84
CA ALA A 423 9.79 2.13 4.39
C ALA A 423 10.72 3.21 3.81
N SER A 424 10.79 4.38 4.44
CA SER A 424 11.71 5.45 4.04
C SER A 424 13.18 5.04 4.20
N CYS A 425 13.55 4.37 5.31
CA CYS A 425 14.89 3.84 5.51
C CYS A 425 15.26 2.81 4.45
N ASN A 426 14.32 1.90 4.12
CA ASN A 426 14.54 0.88 3.09
C ASN A 426 14.73 1.51 1.71
N ALA A 427 13.92 2.50 1.34
CA ALA A 427 14.06 3.23 0.07
C ALA A 427 15.40 3.97 -0.04
N ALA A 428 15.96 4.43 1.09
CA ALA A 428 17.31 5.00 1.18
C ALA A 428 18.43 3.93 1.29
N HIS A 429 18.10 2.65 1.14
CA HIS A 429 19.02 1.51 1.30
C HIS A 429 19.64 1.34 2.71
N ASN A 430 19.04 1.94 3.74
CA ASN A 430 19.50 1.89 5.13
C ASN A 430 18.83 0.75 5.92
N ALA A 431 19.20 -0.50 5.59
CA ALA A 431 18.61 -1.70 6.18
C ALA A 431 18.82 -1.82 7.71
N ALA A 432 19.94 -1.33 8.25
CA ALA A 432 20.25 -1.40 9.67
C ALA A 432 19.26 -0.58 10.52
N HIS A 433 18.97 0.65 10.11
CA HIS A 433 18.02 1.52 10.80
C HIS A 433 16.59 0.97 10.69
N ALA A 434 16.21 0.45 9.52
CA ALA A 434 14.92 -0.20 9.35
C ALA A 434 14.76 -1.43 10.26
N SER A 435 15.82 -2.22 10.43
CA SER A 435 15.81 -3.42 11.30
C SER A 435 15.71 -3.03 12.78
N ALA A 436 16.43 -2.00 13.23
CA ALA A 436 16.32 -1.49 14.59
C ALA A 436 14.91 -0.94 14.91
N LEU A 437 14.31 -0.21 13.97
CA LEU A 437 12.91 0.22 14.09
C LEU A 437 11.95 -0.97 14.12
N TYR A 438 12.20 -2.00 13.31
CA TYR A 438 11.39 -3.21 13.30
C TYR A 438 11.41 -3.94 14.64
N GLU A 439 12.55 -4.00 15.33
CA GLU A 439 12.64 -4.57 16.68
C GLU A 439 11.73 -3.81 17.66
N THR A 440 11.79 -2.47 17.66
CA THR A 440 10.90 -1.65 18.50
C THR A 440 9.42 -1.79 18.14
N PHE A 441 9.13 -1.89 16.85
CA PHE A 441 7.78 -2.13 16.34
C PHE A 441 7.25 -3.48 16.81
N SER A 442 8.04 -4.55 16.67
CA SER A 442 7.65 -5.92 17.03
C SER A 442 7.37 -6.11 18.52
N ALA A 443 7.92 -5.23 19.38
CA ALA A 443 7.64 -5.21 20.80
C ALA A 443 6.26 -4.59 21.16
N LEU A 444 5.68 -3.79 20.26
CA LEU A 444 4.44 -3.03 20.50
C LEU A 444 3.28 -3.49 19.62
N TYR A 445 3.59 -3.90 18.40
CA TYR A 445 2.64 -4.12 17.31
C TYR A 445 3.00 -5.37 16.51
N THR A 446 2.03 -5.87 15.77
CA THR A 446 2.24 -6.90 14.75
C THR A 446 2.10 -6.25 13.38
N LEU A 447 2.75 -6.77 12.33
CA LEU A 447 2.61 -6.20 10.98
C LEU A 447 1.15 -6.18 10.49
N ARG A 448 0.28 -7.03 11.08
CA ARG A 448 -1.15 -7.12 10.81
C ARG A 448 -1.98 -6.03 11.52
N SER A 449 -1.42 -5.27 12.44
CA SER A 449 -2.16 -4.17 13.10
C SER A 449 -2.28 -2.92 12.24
N ALA A 450 -1.54 -2.83 11.12
CA ALA A 450 -1.56 -1.68 10.23
C ALA A 450 -2.58 -1.85 9.09
N HIS A 451 -3.05 -0.71 8.56
CA HIS A 451 -3.90 -0.69 7.37
C HIS A 451 -3.22 -1.41 6.16
N PRO A 452 -3.96 -2.19 5.33
CA PRO A 452 -3.39 -2.96 4.21
C PRO A 452 -2.52 -2.15 3.24
N GLU A 453 -2.89 -0.91 2.92
CA GLU A 453 -2.07 -0.05 2.05
C GLU A 453 -0.74 0.38 2.71
N ALA A 454 -0.72 0.63 4.02
CA ALA A 454 0.51 0.96 4.73
C ALA A 454 1.43 -0.27 4.80
N LEU A 455 0.84 -1.45 5.03
CA LEU A 455 1.55 -2.73 4.96
C LEU A 455 2.11 -2.97 3.55
N LEU A 456 1.34 -2.72 2.50
CA LEU A 456 1.80 -2.85 1.11
C LEU A 456 3.00 -1.95 0.84
N ALA A 457 2.94 -0.67 1.25
CA ALA A 457 4.05 0.28 1.07
C ALA A 457 5.33 -0.21 1.77
N TYR A 458 5.21 -0.74 2.98
CA TYR A 458 6.33 -1.35 3.70
C TYR A 458 6.87 -2.59 2.97
N VAL A 459 6.02 -3.56 2.60
CA VAL A 459 6.44 -4.79 1.91
C VAL A 459 7.10 -4.48 0.56
N GLN A 460 6.57 -3.51 -0.19
CA GLN A 460 7.19 -3.06 -1.44
C GLN A 460 8.56 -2.40 -1.21
N SER A 461 8.72 -1.63 -0.13
CA SER A 461 10.00 -0.99 0.22
C SER A 461 11.12 -2.01 0.49
N LEU A 462 10.79 -3.21 1.00
CA LEU A 462 11.77 -4.25 1.30
C LEU A 462 12.57 -4.68 0.07
N ARG A 463 12.05 -4.47 -1.14
CA ARG A 463 12.74 -4.74 -2.41
C ARG A 463 14.07 -3.99 -2.53
N HIS A 464 14.16 -2.78 -1.98
CA HIS A 464 15.38 -1.96 -2.01
C HIS A 464 16.49 -2.51 -1.11
N VAL A 465 16.15 -3.35 -0.13
CA VAL A 465 17.08 -3.88 0.87
C VAL A 465 17.20 -5.41 0.84
N VAL A 466 16.71 -6.08 -0.20
CA VAL A 466 16.80 -7.55 -0.38
C VAL A 466 18.24 -8.07 -0.31
N HIS A 467 19.22 -7.22 -0.62
CA HIS A 467 20.63 -7.57 -0.59
C HIS A 467 21.31 -7.30 0.75
N LEU A 468 20.66 -6.55 1.64
CA LEU A 468 21.25 -5.97 2.84
C LEU A 468 20.60 -6.51 4.12
N SER A 469 19.33 -6.93 4.07
CA SER A 469 18.62 -7.46 5.24
C SER A 469 18.41 -8.97 5.14
N ALA A 470 18.81 -9.69 6.19
CA ALA A 470 18.55 -11.12 6.34
C ALA A 470 17.15 -11.41 6.93
N GLN A 471 16.49 -10.42 7.54
CA GLN A 471 15.25 -10.62 8.30
C GLN A 471 13.98 -10.67 7.41
N ILE A 472 14.07 -10.27 6.14
CA ILE A 472 12.92 -10.16 5.23
C ILE A 472 12.10 -11.46 5.15
N GLY A 473 12.77 -12.62 5.07
CA GLY A 473 12.07 -13.90 4.95
C GLY A 473 11.25 -14.24 6.20
N SER A 474 11.81 -14.00 7.39
CA SER A 474 11.09 -14.20 8.66
C SER A 474 9.89 -13.28 8.82
N GLN A 475 9.98 -12.04 8.32
CA GLN A 475 8.87 -11.09 8.34
C GLN A 475 7.72 -11.54 7.43
N VAL A 476 8.04 -12.08 6.24
CA VAL A 476 7.03 -12.64 5.33
C VAL A 476 6.42 -13.92 5.90
N GLU A 477 7.20 -14.80 6.53
CA GLU A 477 6.68 -15.98 7.21
C GLU A 477 5.69 -15.60 8.33
N ALA A 478 6.06 -14.66 9.20
CA ALA A 478 5.19 -14.19 10.28
C ALA A 478 3.87 -13.63 9.74
N LEU A 479 3.91 -12.89 8.62
CA LEU A 479 2.70 -12.39 7.98
C LEU A 479 1.77 -13.52 7.51
N VAL A 480 2.30 -14.64 7.04
CA VAL A 480 1.55 -15.69 6.36
C VAL A 480 1.04 -16.78 7.30
N MET A 481 1.87 -17.18 8.28
CA MET A 481 1.58 -18.32 9.16
C MET A 481 0.48 -18.04 10.20
N ASP A 482 0.13 -16.77 10.43
CA ASP A 482 -0.93 -16.35 11.36
C ASP A 482 -2.36 -16.80 10.95
N GLY A 483 -2.54 -17.35 9.74
CA GLY A 483 -3.81 -17.91 9.25
C GLY A 483 -4.94 -16.90 9.01
N LYS A 484 -4.68 -15.60 9.24
CA LYS A 484 -5.62 -14.50 8.99
C LYS A 484 -5.46 -14.00 7.55
N GLY A 485 -6.56 -13.81 6.82
CA GLY A 485 -6.56 -13.38 5.41
C GLY A 485 -5.69 -12.14 5.15
N LEU A 486 -5.05 -12.07 3.98
CA LEU A 486 -4.18 -10.97 3.56
C LEU A 486 -4.73 -10.35 2.28
N ASP A 487 -4.61 -9.02 2.15
CA ASP A 487 -5.09 -8.31 0.98
C ASP A 487 -4.29 -8.70 -0.29
N ARG A 488 -4.98 -8.76 -1.42
CA ARG A 488 -4.49 -9.29 -2.70
C ARG A 488 -3.16 -8.67 -3.14
N PRO A 489 -2.97 -7.32 -3.12
CA PRO A 489 -1.69 -6.71 -3.48
C PRO A 489 -0.55 -7.08 -2.51
N CYS A 490 -0.86 -7.25 -1.23
CA CYS A 490 0.12 -7.68 -0.23
C CYS A 490 0.56 -9.12 -0.47
N CYS A 491 -0.36 -10.03 -0.83
CA CYS A 491 -0.03 -11.41 -1.22
C CYS A 491 0.94 -11.43 -2.41
N VAL A 492 0.63 -10.66 -3.47
CA VAL A 492 1.49 -10.56 -4.66
C VAL A 492 2.86 -9.99 -4.30
N ALA A 493 2.92 -8.94 -3.48
CA ALA A 493 4.18 -8.35 -3.05
C ALA A 493 5.04 -9.32 -2.22
N CYS A 494 4.43 -10.11 -1.33
CA CYS A 494 5.10 -11.16 -0.57
C CYS A 494 5.62 -12.28 -1.48
N LEU A 495 4.84 -12.74 -2.45
CA LEU A 495 5.29 -13.72 -3.45
C LEU A 495 6.47 -13.20 -4.27
N GLN A 496 6.45 -11.93 -4.65
CA GLN A 496 7.56 -11.28 -5.35
C GLN A 496 8.84 -11.27 -4.49
N LEU A 497 8.75 -10.97 -3.19
CA LEU A 497 9.90 -11.04 -2.27
C LEU A 497 10.41 -12.48 -2.11
N LEU A 498 9.53 -13.46 -1.92
CA LEU A 498 9.93 -14.88 -1.78
C LEU A 498 10.60 -15.44 -3.03
N SER A 499 10.18 -14.98 -4.21
CA SER A 499 10.78 -15.36 -5.49
C SER A 499 12.24 -14.92 -5.63
N CYS A 500 12.68 -13.92 -4.83
CA CYS A 500 14.07 -13.51 -4.81
C CYS A 500 14.95 -14.61 -4.16
N GLN A 501 16.01 -15.01 -4.86
CA GLN A 501 16.94 -16.06 -4.39
C GLN A 501 17.61 -15.73 -3.04
N ARG A 502 17.80 -14.44 -2.74
CA ARG A 502 18.53 -13.97 -1.55
C ARG A 502 17.69 -13.95 -0.27
N VAL A 503 16.37 -13.87 -0.39
CA VAL A 503 15.48 -13.94 0.77
C VAL A 503 15.47 -15.39 1.26
N ARG A 504 15.78 -15.64 2.54
CA ARG A 504 15.73 -16.97 3.15
C ARG A 504 14.66 -17.01 4.23
N THR A 505 13.83 -18.03 4.19
CA THR A 505 12.83 -18.35 5.20
C THR A 505 13.49 -19.15 6.33
N ASN A 506 13.08 -18.92 7.59
CA ASN A 506 13.73 -19.48 8.77
C ASN A 506 13.08 -20.79 9.24
N GLN A 507 11.76 -20.95 9.07
CA GLN A 507 11.00 -22.06 9.63
C GLN A 507 10.42 -22.98 8.56
N ALA A 508 9.88 -22.40 7.48
CA ALA A 508 9.20 -23.15 6.43
C ALA A 508 9.97 -23.07 5.10
N GLU A 509 9.84 -24.11 4.28
CA GLU A 509 10.32 -24.06 2.90
C GLU A 509 9.53 -23.01 2.11
N LYS A 510 10.20 -22.24 1.26
CA LYS A 510 9.58 -21.12 0.51
C LYS A 510 8.30 -21.48 -0.22
N TRP A 511 8.24 -22.69 -0.78
CA TRP A 511 7.07 -23.15 -1.54
C TRP A 511 5.85 -23.42 -0.64
N ARG A 512 6.04 -23.84 0.62
CA ARG A 512 4.94 -24.00 1.59
C ARG A 512 4.33 -22.65 1.98
N VAL A 513 5.18 -21.65 2.21
CA VAL A 513 4.74 -20.27 2.45
C VAL A 513 4.00 -19.71 1.23
N ALA A 514 4.51 -19.99 0.03
CA ALA A 514 3.85 -19.59 -1.22
C ALA A 514 2.48 -20.28 -1.42
N GLN A 515 2.33 -21.55 -1.06
CA GLN A 515 1.03 -22.24 -1.09
C GLN A 515 0.01 -21.57 -0.17
N GLN A 516 0.40 -21.21 1.06
CA GLN A 516 -0.49 -20.50 1.97
C GLN A 516 -0.86 -19.11 1.45
N LEU A 517 0.10 -18.39 0.86
CA LEU A 517 -0.15 -17.11 0.18
C LEU A 517 -1.15 -17.24 -0.98
N LEU A 518 -1.07 -18.31 -1.77
CA LEU A 518 -2.02 -18.58 -2.85
C LEU A 518 -3.44 -18.82 -2.30
N ARG A 519 -3.58 -19.61 -1.24
CA ARG A 519 -4.90 -19.84 -0.61
C ARG A 519 -5.54 -18.53 -0.11
N MET A 520 -4.74 -17.60 0.43
CA MET A 520 -5.23 -16.27 0.82
C MET A 520 -5.51 -15.38 -0.38
N TYR A 521 -4.71 -15.46 -1.44
CA TYR A 521 -4.93 -14.74 -2.69
C TYR A 521 -6.28 -15.10 -3.31
N ASP A 522 -6.66 -16.36 -3.26
CA ASP A 522 -7.90 -16.92 -3.79
C ASP A 522 -9.17 -16.47 -3.05
N SER A 523 -9.06 -16.07 -1.78
CA SER A 523 -10.21 -15.52 -1.04
C SER A 523 -10.67 -14.14 -1.52
N ASN A 524 -9.94 -13.49 -2.43
CA ASN A 524 -10.24 -12.17 -2.95
C ASN A 524 -10.87 -12.22 -4.35
N PRO A 525 -11.86 -11.36 -4.67
CA PRO A 525 -12.52 -11.37 -5.97
C PRO A 525 -11.55 -11.05 -7.13
N TRP A 526 -11.73 -11.74 -8.26
CA TRP A 526 -10.91 -11.58 -9.46
C TRP A 526 -11.22 -10.29 -10.22
N PRO A 527 -10.19 -9.62 -10.80
CA PRO A 527 -10.39 -8.57 -11.78
C PRO A 527 -11.26 -9.07 -12.94
N GLN A 528 -12.35 -8.36 -13.21
CA GLN A 528 -13.25 -8.70 -14.31
C GLN A 528 -12.64 -8.39 -15.68
N GLN A 529 -11.74 -7.40 -15.74
CA GLN A 529 -11.01 -7.06 -16.97
C GLN A 529 -9.94 -8.10 -17.29
N ALA A 530 -10.06 -8.78 -18.44
CA ALA A 530 -9.16 -9.87 -18.85
C ALA A 530 -7.68 -9.44 -18.94
N GLN A 531 -7.39 -8.22 -19.39
CA GLN A 531 -6.01 -7.71 -19.49
C GLN A 531 -5.38 -7.45 -18.12
N ALA A 532 -6.13 -6.82 -17.19
CA ALA A 532 -5.67 -6.60 -15.83
C ALA A 532 -5.44 -7.92 -15.09
N ARG A 533 -6.36 -8.88 -15.29
CA ARG A 533 -6.23 -10.25 -14.78
C ARG A 533 -4.98 -10.94 -15.34
N LYS A 534 -4.73 -10.85 -16.65
CA LYS A 534 -3.54 -11.42 -17.31
C LYS A 534 -2.25 -10.86 -16.71
N ALA A 535 -2.14 -9.54 -16.60
CA ALA A 535 -0.92 -8.88 -16.10
C ALA A 535 -0.59 -9.28 -14.65
N GLU A 536 -1.62 -9.36 -13.80
CA GLU A 536 -1.44 -9.76 -12.41
C GLU A 536 -1.11 -11.25 -12.28
N LEU A 537 -1.85 -12.12 -12.98
CA LEU A 537 -1.62 -13.57 -12.99
C LEU A 537 -0.23 -13.92 -13.51
N GLN A 538 0.23 -13.26 -14.58
CA GLN A 538 1.59 -13.46 -15.09
C GLN A 538 2.66 -13.18 -14.03
N THR A 539 2.42 -12.19 -13.16
CA THR A 539 3.32 -11.88 -12.04
C THR A 539 3.29 -13.01 -10.99
N VAL A 540 2.10 -13.47 -10.61
CA VAL A 540 1.93 -14.57 -9.64
C VAL A 540 2.54 -15.87 -10.17
N PHE A 541 2.25 -16.24 -11.41
CA PHE A 541 2.76 -17.45 -12.05
C PHE A 541 4.27 -17.43 -12.18
N ARG A 542 4.85 -16.30 -12.61
CA ARG A 542 6.31 -16.10 -12.61
C ARG A 542 6.90 -16.36 -11.22
N CYS A 543 6.32 -15.79 -10.16
CA CYS A 543 6.83 -15.98 -8.80
C CYS A 543 6.77 -17.46 -8.39
N CYS A 544 5.65 -18.14 -8.68
CA CYS A 544 5.47 -19.55 -8.36
C CYS A 544 6.48 -20.43 -9.12
N HIS A 545 6.70 -20.19 -10.40
CA HIS A 545 7.68 -20.93 -11.21
C HIS A 545 9.12 -20.73 -10.69
N LEU A 546 9.48 -19.51 -10.28
CA LEU A 546 10.80 -19.23 -9.70
C LEU A 546 10.99 -19.93 -8.34
N ILE A 547 9.97 -19.91 -7.48
CA ILE A 547 10.01 -20.58 -6.18
C ILE A 547 10.08 -22.10 -6.35
N ALA A 548 9.28 -22.66 -7.27
CA ALA A 548 9.26 -24.09 -7.55
C ALA A 548 10.59 -24.58 -8.12
N ALA A 549 11.16 -23.87 -9.10
CA ALA A 549 12.46 -24.19 -9.67
C ALA A 549 13.60 -24.08 -8.64
N ALA A 550 13.54 -23.09 -7.73
CA ALA A 550 14.51 -22.96 -6.65
C ALA A 550 14.40 -24.08 -5.60
N ALA A 551 13.21 -24.65 -5.35
CA ALA A 551 13.02 -25.75 -4.41
C ALA A 551 13.71 -27.04 -4.88
N VAL A 552 13.74 -27.31 -6.19
CA VAL A 552 14.43 -28.46 -6.80
C VAL A 552 15.95 -28.45 -6.55
N ARG A 553 16.53 -27.26 -6.34
CA ARG A 553 17.95 -27.11 -5.97
C ARG A 553 18.23 -27.63 -4.56
N GLY A 554 17.31 -27.40 -3.62
CA GLY A 554 17.49 -27.74 -2.19
C GLY A 554 17.43 -29.26 -1.94
N THR A 555 16.58 -29.97 -2.68
CA THR A 555 16.40 -31.43 -2.55
C THR A 555 17.61 -32.26 -2.98
N ARG A 556 18.50 -31.74 -3.84
CA ARG A 556 19.77 -32.43 -4.17
C ARG A 556 20.82 -32.41 -3.04
N ARG A 557 20.67 -31.52 -2.04
CA ARG A 557 21.62 -31.38 -0.90
C ARG A 557 21.13 -32.00 0.41
N SER A 558 19.85 -32.33 0.53
CA SER A 558 19.25 -32.92 1.74
C SER A 558 18.62 -34.26 1.39
N SER A 559 19.32 -35.36 1.69
CA SER A 559 18.91 -36.74 1.39
C SER A 559 17.85 -37.31 2.36
N ALA A 560 17.29 -36.51 3.28
CA ALA A 560 16.49 -37.04 4.39
C ALA A 560 14.95 -36.85 4.29
N SER A 561 14.41 -35.93 3.47
CA SER A 561 12.96 -35.90 3.18
C SER A 561 12.65 -35.03 1.96
N ALA A 562 12.81 -35.55 0.75
CA ALA A 562 12.46 -34.81 -0.46
C ALA A 562 10.95 -34.87 -0.72
N GLU A 563 10.17 -34.11 0.05
CA GLU A 563 8.79 -33.80 -0.35
C GLU A 563 8.83 -33.12 -1.73
N ARG A 564 8.06 -33.65 -2.68
CA ARG A 564 7.97 -33.05 -4.03
C ARG A 564 7.30 -31.69 -3.90
N CYS A 565 7.88 -30.66 -4.51
CA CYS A 565 7.25 -29.34 -4.58
C CYS A 565 5.95 -29.43 -5.40
N LEU A 566 4.79 -29.32 -4.73
CA LEU A 566 3.46 -29.43 -5.36
C LEU A 566 2.85 -28.07 -5.75
N LEU A 567 3.60 -26.98 -5.60
CA LEU A 567 3.11 -25.61 -5.78
C LEU A 567 2.45 -25.38 -7.15
N ILE A 568 3.11 -25.78 -8.24
CA ILE A 568 2.59 -25.58 -9.61
C ILE A 568 1.43 -26.53 -9.93
N THR A 569 1.47 -27.76 -9.41
CA THR A 569 0.40 -28.74 -9.63
C THR A 569 -0.89 -28.35 -8.93
N GLU A 570 -0.81 -27.85 -7.69
CA GLU A 570 -1.96 -27.33 -6.95
C GLU A 570 -2.54 -26.08 -7.62
N LEU A 571 -1.68 -25.14 -8.02
CA LEU A 571 -2.11 -23.94 -8.75
C LEU A 571 -2.86 -24.29 -10.04
N ARG A 572 -2.34 -25.26 -10.81
CA ARG A 572 -3.01 -25.74 -12.03
C ARG A 572 -4.35 -26.38 -11.73
N ALA A 573 -4.42 -27.28 -10.74
CA ALA A 573 -5.67 -27.93 -10.35
C ALA A 573 -6.74 -26.91 -9.94
N TYR A 574 -6.32 -25.87 -9.21
CA TYR A 574 -7.19 -24.77 -8.80
C TYR A 574 -7.68 -23.94 -10.00
N LEU A 575 -6.80 -23.51 -10.92
CA LEU A 575 -7.20 -22.78 -12.13
C LEU A 575 -8.21 -23.56 -12.97
N ILE A 576 -8.01 -24.88 -13.09
CA ILE A 576 -8.96 -25.78 -13.78
C ILE A 576 -10.32 -25.78 -13.07
N SER A 577 -10.34 -25.78 -11.74
CA SER A 577 -11.59 -25.77 -10.96
C SER A 577 -12.39 -24.47 -11.08
N VAL A 578 -11.71 -23.32 -11.22
CA VAL A 578 -12.35 -21.99 -11.27
C VAL A 578 -12.71 -21.59 -12.70
N PHE A 579 -11.78 -21.78 -13.65
CA PHE A 579 -11.91 -21.27 -15.02
C PHE A 579 -12.17 -22.37 -16.06
N GLY A 580 -12.01 -23.64 -15.68
CA GLY A 580 -12.06 -24.77 -16.61
C GLY A 580 -10.69 -25.11 -17.21
N ARG A 581 -10.58 -26.31 -17.78
CA ARG A 581 -9.33 -26.87 -18.32
C ARG A 581 -8.79 -26.13 -19.54
N ASP A 582 -9.70 -25.64 -20.38
CA ASP A 582 -9.36 -24.99 -21.65
C ASP A 582 -9.32 -23.46 -21.53
N SER A 583 -9.16 -22.95 -20.30
CA SER A 583 -9.12 -21.52 -20.02
C SER A 583 -7.80 -20.88 -20.46
N PRO A 584 -7.82 -19.60 -20.89
CA PRO A 584 -6.59 -18.88 -21.22
C PRO A 584 -5.67 -18.74 -20.00
N GLU A 585 -6.21 -18.72 -18.77
CA GLU A 585 -5.44 -18.70 -17.53
C GLU A 585 -4.53 -19.93 -17.37
N CYS A 586 -5.01 -21.13 -17.74
CA CYS A 586 -4.18 -22.35 -17.75
C CYS A 586 -3.05 -22.26 -18.79
N HIS A 587 -3.34 -21.71 -19.98
CA HIS A 587 -2.33 -21.50 -21.01
C HIS A 587 -1.29 -20.45 -20.59
N TRP A 588 -1.70 -19.39 -19.89
CA TRP A 588 -0.76 -18.39 -19.36
C TRP A 588 0.15 -18.95 -18.27
N LEU A 589 -0.33 -19.91 -17.46
CA LEU A 589 0.51 -20.62 -16.49
C LEU A 589 1.61 -21.43 -17.21
N ASP A 590 1.25 -22.13 -18.28
CA ASP A 590 2.21 -22.88 -19.09
C ASP A 590 3.20 -21.93 -19.79
N ASP A 591 2.73 -20.82 -20.37
CA ASP A 591 3.58 -19.83 -21.05
C ASP A 591 4.61 -19.13 -20.12
N THR A 592 4.29 -19.02 -18.84
CA THR A 592 5.17 -18.36 -17.84
C THR A 592 6.25 -19.28 -17.28
N GLU A 593 6.23 -20.58 -17.63
CA GLU A 593 7.26 -21.55 -17.24
C GLU A 593 8.66 -21.11 -17.69
N VAL A 594 8.77 -20.33 -18.76
CA VAL A 594 10.04 -19.79 -19.27
C VAL A 594 10.85 -19.06 -18.19
N TYR A 595 10.20 -18.43 -17.20
CA TYR A 595 10.92 -17.73 -16.13
C TYR A 595 11.70 -18.66 -15.19
N SER A 596 11.36 -19.95 -15.12
CA SER A 596 12.11 -20.95 -14.36
C SER A 596 13.58 -21.03 -14.81
N LEU A 597 13.88 -20.71 -16.08
CA LEU A 597 15.25 -20.62 -16.62
C LEU A 597 16.14 -19.61 -15.89
N LEU A 598 15.64 -18.73 -15.02
CA LEU A 598 16.46 -17.86 -14.17
C LEU A 598 17.06 -18.56 -12.95
N THR A 599 16.48 -19.67 -12.52
CA THR A 599 16.75 -20.35 -11.26
C THR A 599 17.13 -21.82 -11.42
N THR A 600 16.83 -22.42 -12.58
CA THR A 600 17.15 -23.83 -12.86
C THR A 600 18.66 -24.06 -12.90
N ASP A 601 19.08 -25.14 -12.23
CA ASP A 601 20.48 -25.64 -12.16
C ASP A 601 20.67 -26.98 -12.90
N SER A 602 19.62 -27.52 -13.53
CA SER A 602 19.67 -28.71 -14.37
C SER A 602 19.60 -28.33 -15.84
N TRP A 603 20.60 -28.73 -16.63
CA TRP A 603 20.65 -28.42 -18.05
C TRP A 603 19.59 -29.18 -18.86
N GLU A 604 19.24 -30.41 -18.46
CA GLU A 604 18.20 -31.23 -19.07
C GLU A 604 16.84 -30.54 -18.93
N SER A 605 16.52 -30.11 -17.72
CA SER A 605 15.27 -29.39 -17.45
C SER A 605 15.23 -28.05 -18.17
N ALA A 606 16.36 -27.32 -18.23
CA ALA A 606 16.44 -26.06 -18.99
C ALA A 606 16.20 -26.28 -20.48
N LEU A 607 16.74 -27.37 -21.05
CA LEU A 607 16.54 -27.74 -22.46
C LEU A 607 15.08 -28.12 -22.73
N GLU A 608 14.46 -28.94 -21.86
CA GLU A 608 13.06 -29.33 -21.98
C GLU A 608 12.11 -28.12 -21.93
N ILE A 609 12.37 -27.16 -21.02
CA ILE A 609 11.59 -25.92 -20.95
C ILE A 609 11.75 -25.11 -22.24
N TYR A 610 12.99 -24.95 -22.74
CA TYR A 610 13.24 -24.21 -23.97
C TYR A 610 12.56 -24.88 -25.19
N GLN A 611 12.64 -26.21 -25.29
CA GLN A 611 12.04 -26.95 -26.38
C GLN A 611 10.51 -26.85 -26.39
N ARG A 612 9.87 -27.06 -25.23
CA ARG A 612 8.41 -26.97 -25.10
C ARG A 612 7.88 -25.56 -25.42
N GLN A 613 8.56 -24.53 -24.92
CA GLN A 613 8.07 -23.15 -24.98
C GLN A 613 8.44 -22.42 -26.27
N VAL A 614 9.54 -22.81 -26.95
CA VAL A 614 10.07 -22.11 -28.13
C VAL A 614 10.08 -22.98 -29.37
N THR A 615 10.65 -24.20 -29.33
CA THR A 615 10.87 -24.98 -30.56
C THR A 615 9.63 -25.75 -31.01
N GLN A 616 8.81 -26.23 -30.07
CA GLN A 616 7.59 -26.99 -30.34
C GLN A 616 6.35 -26.09 -30.50
N ARG A 617 6.49 -24.78 -30.25
CA ARG A 617 5.39 -23.82 -30.28
C ARG A 617 5.09 -23.39 -31.73
N PRO A 618 3.82 -23.32 -32.16
CA PRO A 618 3.48 -22.83 -33.48
C PRO A 618 3.88 -21.35 -33.64
N LEU A 619 4.47 -20.99 -34.79
CA LEU A 619 5.06 -19.68 -35.08
C LEU A 619 4.12 -18.49 -34.79
N ALA A 620 2.82 -18.64 -35.06
CA ALA A 620 1.81 -17.62 -34.80
C ALA A 620 1.65 -17.28 -33.30
N ARG A 621 1.94 -18.22 -32.40
CA ARG A 621 1.79 -18.04 -30.95
C ARG A 621 3.08 -17.60 -30.26
N VAL A 622 4.19 -17.45 -31.00
CA VAL A 622 5.48 -17.01 -30.43
C VAL A 622 5.41 -15.52 -30.04
N ALA A 623 4.57 -14.74 -30.72
CA ALA A 623 4.30 -13.34 -30.36
C ALA A 623 3.56 -13.18 -29.02
N ASP A 624 2.87 -14.23 -28.55
CA ASP A 624 2.08 -14.20 -27.31
C ASP A 624 2.89 -14.54 -26.04
N LEU A 625 4.20 -14.80 -26.18
CA LEU A 625 5.09 -15.07 -25.05
C LEU A 625 5.11 -13.89 -24.07
N PRO A 626 5.22 -14.14 -22.75
CA PRO A 626 5.27 -13.08 -21.74
C PRO A 626 6.53 -12.22 -21.83
N ILE A 627 7.56 -12.68 -22.55
CA ILE A 627 8.82 -11.96 -22.80
C ILE A 627 9.26 -12.11 -24.25
N PRO A 628 10.01 -11.13 -24.79
CA PRO A 628 10.58 -11.22 -26.13
C PRO A 628 11.47 -12.45 -26.31
N LEU A 629 11.37 -13.11 -27.46
CA LEU A 629 12.14 -14.32 -27.79
C LEU A 629 13.66 -14.15 -27.59
N ARG A 630 14.19 -12.96 -27.90
CA ARG A 630 15.62 -12.63 -27.65
C ARG A 630 16.00 -12.79 -26.18
N GLN A 631 15.14 -12.35 -25.26
CA GLN A 631 15.37 -12.50 -23.82
C GLN A 631 15.29 -13.96 -23.38
N VAL A 632 14.37 -14.75 -23.95
CA VAL A 632 14.26 -16.20 -23.68
C VAL A 632 15.55 -16.93 -24.06
N ARG A 633 16.06 -16.67 -25.27
CA ARG A 633 17.33 -17.23 -25.77
C ARG A 633 18.49 -16.88 -24.85
N HIS A 634 18.57 -15.64 -24.41
CA HIS A 634 19.59 -15.19 -23.47
C HIS A 634 19.47 -15.86 -22.09
N MET A 635 18.25 -15.98 -21.55
CA MET A 635 17.99 -16.66 -20.29
C MET A 635 18.38 -18.15 -20.33
N PHE A 636 18.09 -18.82 -21.44
CA PHE A 636 18.51 -20.20 -21.65
C PHE A 636 20.04 -20.33 -21.71
N ALA A 637 20.72 -19.47 -22.47
CA ALA A 637 22.18 -19.44 -22.51
C ALA A 637 22.81 -19.18 -21.13
N GLN A 638 22.23 -18.26 -20.35
CA GLN A 638 22.65 -18.02 -18.96
C GLN A 638 22.37 -19.22 -18.05
N ALA A 639 21.29 -19.96 -18.25
CA ALA A 639 20.99 -21.17 -17.49
C ALA A 639 22.05 -22.25 -17.74
N LEU A 640 22.43 -22.49 -19.00
CA LEU A 640 23.50 -23.42 -19.37
C LEU A 640 24.85 -23.00 -18.78
N LEU A 641 25.17 -21.70 -18.77
CA LEU A 641 26.37 -21.17 -18.11
C LEU A 641 26.35 -21.37 -16.59
N ARG A 642 25.21 -21.22 -15.94
CA ARG A 642 25.11 -21.54 -14.49
C ARG A 642 25.32 -23.03 -14.24
N CYS A 643 24.76 -23.89 -15.10
CA CYS A 643 24.98 -25.33 -15.04
C CYS A 643 26.45 -25.70 -15.25
N SER A 644 27.17 -25.03 -16.17
CA SER A 644 28.61 -25.24 -16.37
C SER A 644 29.44 -24.82 -15.16
N ARG A 645 29.15 -23.65 -14.57
CA ARG A 645 29.82 -23.20 -13.35
C ARG A 645 29.64 -24.20 -12.20
N ALA A 646 28.42 -24.68 -11.99
CA ALA A 646 28.13 -25.70 -10.98
C ALA A 646 28.87 -27.02 -11.25
N ALA A 647 28.97 -27.46 -12.51
CA ALA A 647 29.73 -28.64 -12.88
C ALA A 647 31.25 -28.47 -12.61
N THR A 648 31.79 -27.26 -12.82
CA THR A 648 33.22 -26.98 -12.58
C THR A 648 33.57 -26.80 -11.10
N GLU A 649 32.67 -26.24 -10.28
CA GLU A 649 32.89 -26.01 -8.83
C GLU A 649 32.85 -27.33 -8.04
N MET A 650 31.98 -28.27 -8.42
CA MET A 650 31.91 -29.61 -7.81
C MET A 650 33.16 -30.47 -8.06
N ALA A 651 33.96 -30.15 -9.10
CA ALA A 651 35.23 -30.81 -9.37
C ALA A 651 36.35 -30.33 -8.43
N GLY A 652 36.29 -29.09 -7.94
CA GLY A 652 37.32 -28.51 -7.05
C GLY A 652 37.16 -28.86 -5.56
N GLU A 653 35.94 -29.17 -5.10
CA GLU A 653 35.70 -29.64 -3.72
C GLU A 653 35.97 -31.14 -3.52
N ARG A 654 35.95 -31.93 -4.60
CA ARG A 654 36.20 -33.39 -4.58
C ARG A 654 37.68 -33.78 -4.61
N ASP A 655 38.58 -32.83 -4.82
CA ASP A 655 40.03 -33.05 -4.69
C ASP A 655 40.46 -33.29 -3.23
N ALA A 656 39.55 -33.17 -2.26
CA ALA A 656 39.74 -33.59 -0.88
C ALA A 656 38.93 -34.86 -0.58
N PHE A 657 39.64 -35.99 -0.47
CA PHE A 657 39.24 -37.28 0.12
C PHE A 657 38.68 -38.40 -0.80
N LEU A 658 39.60 -39.33 -1.14
CA LEU A 658 39.49 -40.78 -1.43
C LEU A 658 38.91 -41.28 -2.78
N LEU A 659 39.83 -41.69 -3.67
CA LEU A 659 39.95 -42.98 -4.38
C LEU A 659 38.71 -43.58 -5.10
N GLU A 660 38.28 -42.99 -6.23
CA GLU A 660 37.63 -43.72 -7.34
C GLU A 660 38.06 -43.11 -8.71
N GLU A 661 39.27 -43.41 -9.17
CA GLU A 661 39.84 -42.85 -10.42
C GLU A 661 39.00 -43.14 -11.68
N GLU A 662 38.32 -44.29 -11.75
CA GLU A 662 37.45 -44.68 -12.87
C GLU A 662 36.12 -43.90 -12.88
N GLY A 663 35.53 -43.68 -11.70
CA GLY A 663 34.32 -42.87 -11.54
C GLY A 663 34.58 -41.40 -11.87
N GLU A 664 35.71 -40.86 -11.42
CA GLU A 664 36.16 -39.50 -11.75
C GLU A 664 36.42 -39.32 -13.25
N ALA A 665 37.05 -40.28 -13.91
CA ALA A 665 37.29 -40.22 -15.35
C ALA A 665 35.98 -40.23 -16.14
N GLN A 666 35.00 -41.04 -15.72
CA GLN A 666 33.69 -41.10 -16.36
C GLN A 666 32.84 -39.85 -16.11
N GLU A 667 32.92 -39.26 -14.92
CA GLU A 667 32.26 -37.98 -14.63
C GLU A 667 32.92 -36.81 -15.36
N ARG A 668 34.26 -36.77 -15.44
CA ARG A 668 35.00 -35.79 -16.26
C ARG A 668 34.59 -35.89 -17.73
N ALA A 669 34.49 -37.09 -18.30
CA ALA A 669 34.01 -37.29 -19.68
C ALA A 669 32.58 -36.74 -19.88
N LYS A 670 31.65 -37.05 -18.97
CA LYS A 670 30.28 -36.51 -19.00
C LYS A 670 30.24 -34.97 -18.91
N THR A 671 31.11 -34.36 -18.09
CA THR A 671 31.19 -32.89 -18.01
C THR A 671 31.73 -32.27 -19.29
N VAL A 672 32.73 -32.87 -19.93
CA VAL A 672 33.28 -32.41 -21.22
C VAL A 672 32.24 -32.51 -22.33
N ASP A 673 31.50 -33.61 -22.40
CA ASP A 673 30.42 -33.81 -23.39
C ASP A 673 29.30 -32.79 -23.19
N PHE A 674 28.92 -32.53 -21.94
CA PHE A 674 27.95 -31.49 -21.60
C PHE A 674 28.44 -30.08 -22.01
N LEU A 675 29.70 -29.73 -21.72
CA LEU A 675 30.27 -28.42 -22.07
C LEU A 675 30.33 -28.22 -23.59
N ALA A 676 30.72 -29.25 -24.34
CA ALA A 676 30.74 -29.24 -25.80
C ALA A 676 29.31 -29.07 -26.37
N PHE A 677 28.33 -29.79 -25.80
CA PHE A 677 26.92 -29.63 -26.12
C PHE A 677 26.44 -28.19 -25.86
N ALA A 678 26.71 -27.65 -24.67
CA ALA A 678 26.28 -26.31 -24.27
C ALA A 678 26.85 -25.21 -25.19
N VAL A 679 28.14 -25.28 -25.53
CA VAL A 679 28.79 -24.34 -26.47
C VAL A 679 28.10 -24.37 -27.84
N ARG A 680 27.84 -25.58 -28.38
CA ARG A 680 27.19 -25.74 -29.68
C ARG A 680 25.77 -25.17 -29.66
N THR A 681 24.97 -25.55 -28.66
CA THR A 681 23.58 -25.13 -28.54
C THR A 681 23.45 -23.61 -28.35
N VAL A 682 24.32 -22.98 -27.55
CA VAL A 682 24.28 -21.51 -27.38
C VAL A 682 24.65 -20.80 -28.69
N ARG A 683 25.64 -21.30 -29.44
CA ARG A 683 26.01 -20.74 -30.75
C ARG A 683 24.88 -20.84 -31.76
N GLU A 684 24.18 -21.97 -31.82
CA GLU A 684 23.04 -22.20 -32.71
C GLU A 684 21.85 -21.29 -32.34
N VAL A 685 21.46 -21.26 -31.07
CA VAL A 685 20.31 -20.48 -30.59
C VAL A 685 20.53 -18.97 -30.78
N CYS A 686 21.77 -18.51 -30.66
CA CYS A 686 22.13 -17.09 -30.80
C CYS A 686 22.58 -16.68 -32.21
N ALA A 687 22.73 -17.61 -33.16
CA ALA A 687 23.28 -17.36 -34.49
C ALA A 687 22.58 -16.21 -35.24
N ASP A 688 21.24 -16.15 -35.18
CA ASP A 688 20.41 -15.20 -35.94
C ASP A 688 20.27 -13.83 -35.27
N THR A 689 20.79 -13.65 -34.04
CA THR A 689 20.48 -12.46 -33.23
C THR A 689 21.52 -11.35 -33.32
N GLY A 690 22.74 -11.66 -33.81
CA GLY A 690 23.85 -10.70 -33.88
C GLY A 690 24.27 -10.11 -32.52
N ASP A 691 23.83 -10.71 -31.41
CA ASP A 691 23.94 -10.11 -30.08
C ASP A 691 25.38 -10.20 -29.54
N ALA A 692 25.96 -9.07 -29.13
CA ALA A 692 27.31 -9.04 -28.56
C ALA A 692 27.36 -9.63 -27.13
N ALA A 693 26.22 -9.67 -26.44
CA ALA A 693 26.11 -10.20 -25.08
C ALA A 693 26.20 -11.74 -25.01
N SER A 694 25.76 -12.45 -26.05
CA SER A 694 25.85 -13.92 -26.11
C SER A 694 27.29 -14.40 -26.32
N ARG A 695 28.13 -13.60 -26.96
CA ARG A 695 29.57 -13.91 -27.19
C ARG A 695 30.37 -14.02 -25.90
N GLY A 696 30.06 -13.18 -24.91
CA GLY A 696 30.66 -13.29 -23.57
C GLY A 696 30.30 -14.61 -22.87
N ILE A 697 29.05 -15.08 -23.00
CA ILE A 697 28.60 -16.37 -22.45
C ILE A 697 29.30 -17.54 -23.16
N VAL A 698 29.39 -17.49 -24.49
CA VAL A 698 30.07 -18.51 -25.29
C VAL A 698 31.55 -18.59 -24.93
N ALA A 699 32.22 -17.44 -24.76
CA ALA A 699 33.61 -17.40 -24.34
C ALA A 699 33.84 -18.06 -22.98
N GLU A 700 32.99 -17.77 -21.99
CA GLU A 700 33.12 -18.38 -20.67
C GLU A 700 32.86 -19.90 -20.70
N LEU A 701 31.88 -20.36 -21.48
CA LEU A 701 31.65 -21.80 -21.69
C LEU A 701 32.85 -22.49 -22.36
N LEU A 702 33.48 -21.84 -23.34
CA LEU A 702 34.70 -22.34 -23.99
C LEU A 702 35.89 -22.41 -23.02
N LEU A 703 36.00 -21.46 -22.07
CA LEU A 703 37.03 -21.50 -21.04
C LEU A 703 36.81 -22.65 -20.06
N HIS A 704 35.57 -22.89 -19.62
CA HIS A 704 35.24 -24.07 -18.83
C HIS A 704 35.59 -25.36 -19.59
N GLN A 705 35.27 -25.43 -20.88
CA GLN A 705 35.65 -26.56 -21.73
C GLN A 705 37.17 -26.73 -21.84
N ALA A 706 37.93 -25.63 -21.95
CA ALA A 706 39.39 -25.66 -22.04
C ALA A 706 40.04 -26.22 -20.76
N LEU A 707 39.53 -25.85 -19.59
CA LEU A 707 40.05 -26.30 -18.29
C LEU A 707 39.89 -27.81 -18.09
N HIS A 708 38.78 -28.39 -18.58
CA HIS A 708 38.53 -29.84 -18.53
C HIS A 708 39.12 -30.62 -19.72
N ALA A 709 39.79 -29.95 -20.67
CA ALA A 709 40.39 -30.62 -21.82
C ALA A 709 41.64 -31.43 -21.42
N PRO A 710 41.77 -32.70 -21.85
CA PRO A 710 42.88 -33.58 -21.46
C PRO A 710 44.19 -33.25 -22.18
N ARG A 711 44.13 -32.65 -23.38
CA ARG A 711 45.32 -32.34 -24.19
C ARG A 711 45.66 -30.85 -24.14
N ALA A 712 46.94 -30.54 -23.88
CA ALA A 712 47.43 -29.16 -23.82
C ALA A 712 47.18 -28.36 -25.11
N ARG A 713 47.30 -29.00 -26.28
CA ARG A 713 47.02 -28.36 -27.58
C ARG A 713 45.55 -27.97 -27.75
N GLU A 714 44.63 -28.83 -27.31
CA GLU A 714 43.19 -28.57 -27.39
C GLU A 714 42.78 -27.49 -26.38
N ARG A 715 43.34 -27.53 -25.16
CA ARG A 715 43.18 -26.48 -24.15
C ARG A 715 43.58 -25.10 -24.67
N GLN A 716 44.77 -24.99 -25.28
CA GLN A 716 45.24 -23.73 -25.86
C GLN A 716 44.37 -23.25 -27.02
N GLN A 717 43.89 -24.14 -27.88
CA GLN A 717 43.00 -23.78 -28.99
C GLN A 717 41.65 -23.24 -28.50
N LEU A 718 41.03 -23.91 -27.53
CA LEU A 718 39.76 -23.48 -26.94
C LEU A 718 39.89 -22.15 -26.19
N ALA A 719 40.99 -21.94 -25.47
CA ALA A 719 41.27 -20.67 -24.80
C ALA A 719 41.48 -19.51 -25.79
N LEU A 720 42.18 -19.75 -26.91
CA LEU A 720 42.33 -18.76 -27.98
C LEU A 720 40.99 -18.46 -28.68
N ASP A 721 40.12 -19.45 -28.85
CA ASP A 721 38.78 -19.24 -29.39
C ASP A 721 37.89 -18.45 -28.40
N ALA A 722 38.02 -18.68 -27.09
CA ALA A 722 37.36 -17.87 -26.08
C ALA A 722 37.85 -16.41 -26.09
N MET A 723 39.16 -16.17 -26.21
CA MET A 723 39.72 -14.81 -26.34
C MET A 723 39.19 -14.08 -27.57
N ARG A 724 38.97 -14.80 -28.68
CA ARG A 724 38.36 -14.23 -29.90
C ARG A 724 36.91 -13.81 -29.65
N GLU A 725 36.11 -14.68 -29.06
CA GLU A 725 34.71 -14.37 -28.73
C GLU A 725 34.61 -13.18 -27.75
N LEU A 726 35.51 -13.06 -26.76
CA LEU A 726 35.61 -11.89 -25.87
C LEU A 726 35.98 -10.60 -26.64
N SER A 727 36.98 -10.66 -27.52
CA SER A 727 37.41 -9.51 -28.32
C SER A 727 36.33 -8.98 -29.27
N CYS A 728 35.40 -9.87 -29.66
CA CYS A 728 34.27 -9.60 -30.53
C CYS A 728 32.97 -9.31 -29.75
N GLY A 729 33.00 -9.31 -28.42
CA GLY A 729 31.88 -9.08 -27.51
C GLY A 729 31.86 -7.66 -26.91
N LEU A 730 31.08 -7.49 -25.83
CA LEU A 730 31.06 -6.24 -25.06
C LEU A 730 32.29 -6.12 -24.17
N ALA A 731 32.92 -4.95 -24.12
CA ALA A 731 34.09 -4.71 -23.24
C ALA A 731 33.75 -4.94 -21.75
N SER A 732 32.51 -4.65 -21.33
CA SER A 732 32.01 -4.92 -19.98
C SER A 732 31.88 -6.41 -19.63
N ALA A 733 31.95 -7.30 -20.63
CA ALA A 733 31.93 -8.74 -20.39
C ALA A 733 33.29 -9.28 -19.93
N VAL A 734 34.39 -8.55 -20.13
CA VAL A 734 35.73 -8.95 -19.67
C VAL A 734 35.81 -8.65 -18.17
N THR A 735 35.70 -9.70 -17.36
CA THR A 735 35.81 -9.63 -15.89
C THR A 735 37.16 -10.19 -15.42
N PRO A 736 37.68 -9.79 -14.25
CA PRO A 736 38.92 -10.33 -13.70
C PRO A 736 38.91 -11.86 -13.64
N ARG A 737 37.80 -12.47 -13.22
CA ARG A 737 37.62 -13.93 -13.24
C ARG A 737 37.88 -14.57 -14.60
N LEU A 738 37.45 -13.94 -15.70
CA LEU A 738 37.68 -14.48 -17.04
C LEU A 738 39.15 -14.34 -17.46
N ILE A 739 39.83 -13.28 -17.02
CA ILE A 739 41.27 -13.10 -17.21
C ILE A 739 42.04 -14.21 -16.49
N ASP A 740 41.65 -14.52 -15.24
CA ASP A 740 42.25 -15.59 -14.46
C ASP A 740 42.05 -16.96 -15.13
N LEU A 741 40.83 -17.25 -15.62
CA LEU A 741 40.53 -18.51 -16.32
C LEU A 741 41.30 -18.65 -17.65
N VAL A 742 41.49 -17.55 -18.39
CA VAL A 742 42.31 -17.52 -19.61
C VAL A 742 43.79 -17.72 -19.28
N ALA A 743 44.29 -17.05 -18.25
CA ALA A 743 45.66 -17.17 -17.77
C ALA A 743 45.97 -18.62 -17.33
N GLN A 744 45.06 -19.24 -16.57
CA GLN A 744 45.14 -20.64 -16.17
C GLN A 744 45.09 -21.60 -17.37
N ALA A 745 44.18 -21.39 -18.33
CA ALA A 745 44.07 -22.25 -19.50
C ALA A 745 45.29 -22.15 -20.45
N LEU A 746 45.92 -20.98 -20.55
CA LEU A 746 47.09 -20.73 -21.40
C LEU A 746 48.43 -20.87 -20.68
N SER A 747 48.45 -21.09 -19.36
CA SER A 747 49.66 -21.05 -18.51
C SER A 747 50.47 -19.75 -18.67
N LEU A 748 49.78 -18.62 -18.72
CA LEU A 748 50.35 -17.28 -18.80
C LEU A 748 50.06 -16.50 -17.51
N THR A 749 50.77 -15.40 -17.27
CA THR A 749 50.45 -14.49 -16.16
C THR A 749 49.22 -13.62 -16.49
N GLU A 750 48.44 -13.26 -15.48
CA GLU A 750 47.25 -12.39 -15.61
C GLU A 750 47.54 -11.04 -16.27
N GLU A 751 48.71 -10.43 -15.99
CA GLU A 751 49.12 -9.13 -16.57
C GLU A 751 49.23 -9.17 -18.10
N HIS A 752 49.82 -10.24 -18.65
CA HIS A 752 49.94 -10.46 -20.09
C HIS A 752 48.56 -10.65 -20.75
N VAL A 753 47.64 -11.34 -20.08
CA VAL A 753 46.28 -11.55 -20.59
C VAL A 753 45.45 -10.28 -20.51
N HIS A 754 45.61 -9.50 -19.43
CA HIS A 754 44.96 -8.22 -19.25
C HIS A 754 45.39 -7.21 -20.32
N SER A 755 46.70 -7.05 -20.56
CA SER A 755 47.22 -6.18 -21.62
C SER A 755 46.67 -6.58 -23.00
N VAL A 756 46.63 -7.88 -23.31
CA VAL A 756 46.15 -8.37 -24.61
C VAL A 756 44.63 -8.19 -24.79
N LEU A 757 43.82 -8.48 -23.77
CA LEU A 757 42.35 -8.42 -23.87
C LEU A 757 41.76 -7.02 -23.64
N VAL A 758 42.44 -6.14 -22.90
CA VAL A 758 41.95 -4.80 -22.57
C VAL A 758 42.63 -3.75 -23.46
N GLU A 759 43.96 -3.76 -23.50
CA GLU A 759 44.76 -2.76 -24.24
C GLU A 759 44.92 -3.12 -25.73
N GLY A 760 45.05 -4.42 -26.03
CA GLY A 760 45.16 -4.98 -27.40
C GLY A 760 43.83 -5.34 -28.08
N SER A 761 42.69 -5.05 -27.44
CA SER A 761 41.34 -5.48 -27.84
C SER A 761 40.98 -5.12 -29.30
N ALA A 762 41.36 -3.94 -29.76
CA ALA A 762 41.09 -3.47 -31.13
C ALA A 762 41.85 -4.28 -32.20
N GLN A 763 43.10 -4.66 -31.92
CA GLN A 763 43.92 -5.45 -32.86
C GLN A 763 43.44 -6.90 -32.92
N LEU A 764 43.04 -7.48 -31.78
CA LEU A 764 42.43 -8.81 -31.72
C LEU A 764 41.09 -8.86 -32.45
N ARG A 765 40.26 -7.83 -32.25
CA ARG A 765 38.97 -7.71 -32.94
C ARG A 765 39.15 -7.61 -34.46
N GLY A 766 40.13 -6.84 -34.93
CA GLY A 766 40.47 -6.77 -36.36
C GLY A 766 40.83 -8.16 -36.94
N LYS A 767 41.75 -8.88 -36.28
CA LYS A 767 42.17 -10.23 -36.67
C LYS A 767 41.05 -11.28 -36.59
N ALA A 768 40.13 -11.13 -35.63
CA ALA A 768 38.99 -12.04 -35.47
C ALA A 768 37.93 -11.82 -36.57
N LEU A 769 37.64 -10.56 -36.92
CA LEU A 769 36.68 -10.20 -37.96
C LEU A 769 37.15 -10.57 -39.38
N GLU A 770 38.45 -10.41 -39.68
CA GLU A 770 39.05 -10.84 -40.95
C GLU A 770 38.87 -12.35 -41.21
N ARG A 771 38.96 -13.15 -40.14
CA ARG A 771 38.81 -14.61 -40.19
C ARG A 771 37.34 -15.06 -40.25
N ASP A 772 36.43 -14.36 -39.58
CA ASP A 772 34.99 -14.63 -39.67
C ASP A 772 34.43 -14.33 -41.07
N GLY A 773 34.99 -13.33 -41.76
CA GLY A 773 34.73 -13.08 -43.19
C GLY A 773 35.07 -14.29 -44.07
N HIS A 774 36.10 -15.07 -43.70
CA HIS A 774 36.48 -16.30 -44.42
C HIS A 774 35.61 -17.52 -44.06
N ARG A 775 35.00 -17.56 -42.85
CA ARG A 775 34.06 -18.62 -42.43
C ARG A 775 32.66 -18.47 -43.04
N ARG A 776 32.15 -17.24 -43.20
CA ARG A 776 30.85 -16.99 -43.85
C ARG A 776 30.80 -17.42 -45.32
N ILE A 777 31.95 -17.48 -46.00
CA ILE A 777 32.06 -17.97 -47.38
C ILE A 777 31.96 -19.52 -47.46
N ARG A 778 32.03 -20.25 -46.33
CA ARG A 778 31.99 -21.73 -46.28
C ARG A 778 30.81 -22.36 -45.55
N ALA A 779 29.86 -21.60 -45.02
CA ALA A 779 28.68 -22.15 -44.35
C ALA A 779 27.42 -22.01 -45.23
N SER A 780 27.34 -22.80 -46.29
CA SER A 780 26.06 -23.23 -46.87
C SER A 780 26.05 -24.76 -46.96
N GLY A 781 24.96 -25.38 -46.51
CA GLY A 781 24.68 -26.79 -46.72
C GLY A 781 25.18 -27.74 -45.63
N CYS A 782 24.55 -27.75 -44.45
CA CYS A 782 24.59 -28.91 -43.54
C CYS A 782 23.34 -29.06 -42.64
N LEU A 783 22.19 -28.49 -43.04
CA LEU A 783 20.88 -28.77 -42.40
C LEU A 783 19.90 -29.56 -43.28
N ASP A 784 20.34 -30.05 -44.45
CA ASP A 784 19.55 -30.94 -45.32
C ASP A 784 19.79 -32.44 -45.04
N LYS A 785 20.47 -32.81 -43.95
CA LYS A 785 20.80 -34.22 -43.65
C LYS A 785 20.46 -34.72 -42.25
N MET A 786 19.65 -34.00 -41.49
CA MET A 786 19.08 -34.55 -40.23
C MET A 786 17.55 -34.58 -40.19
N PHE A 787 16.88 -34.26 -41.30
CA PHE A 787 15.43 -34.42 -41.45
C PHE A 787 15.04 -35.09 -42.79
N THR A 788 15.84 -36.07 -43.22
CA THR A 788 15.41 -37.13 -44.14
C THR A 788 15.74 -38.49 -43.56
#